data_AF-A0A431LC53-F1
#
_entry.id   AF-A0A431LC53-F1
#
_cell.length_a   1.000
_cell.length_b   1.000
_cell.length_c   1.000
_cell.angle_alpha   90.00
_cell.angle_beta   90.00
_cell.angle_gamma   90.00
#
_symmetry.space_group_name_H-M   'P 1'
#
loop_
_entity.id
_entity.type
_entity.pdbx_description
1 polymer ?
#
loop_
_entity_poly.entity_id
_entity_poly.type
_entity_poly.pdbx_seq_one_letter_code
_entity_poly.pdbx_strand_id
1 'polypeptide(L)'
;MNAKNTNTGGTIFEIVPPTIHDLTHGPCSQQGLFGRSPFFIGGGKENYSFPTTDELVQRAMAHTDAPDFVLAEVPNTKRGYRINLGVLSQLDPKTFDIPMPRVIHFVKADAPTAKVSTERLLAHDMADIMVDGMFAQPVYAFFSEDYRMLGHDKGMLPPEYWEIADSLYAQLKSAEQQVVAALPKVMTELQKRYPEASTGQLYQGALQLIGNELSPILSTVQMWTTGFRQSLDPKLKDTLVLVRAMIESNLFLSLTGDLRLDQIDSKGDIHQVVPTINVSVGDVVLPVLVGAFDSGPAVIPMHDGALGPRGGHLAFIPWNLIEVLPLINPIYMHETGHLLQSVIVDFMQTYTKLIASTIAAAVQNKTLTFDEPFVMLGSQKVPADKFWTMVFMGQLGELDADNWGMRTSGPGAFAKCFINYVGAMTEVAVGNMDKVDHVLRMGSSYKVVQSKDGKVSIQLEPHPQDGPRIGSWQAAIASEMGYPVDAKYARDYAASESGKDATRITWVGELPEGAKGEDEGGDSFLSLKRIRSLIASALKMLARQSDDDTQDAGQKQPKLPTISASVADYDKVAKLVAAAFFSTKTACLDGLSLKELVCLTPQMQKDKVDPVKDLLKKGVSKLPSDGRHYFFHTVGSASVLALYELVEEGVDAKEARERVVAAAMGMMTELLPQWLADVKRLDIYKLTEAQKHPKSGK
;
A
#
# COMPACT_ATOMS: atom_id res chain seq x y z
N MET A 1 -22.81 -52.80 16.81
CA MET A 1 -23.75 -52.15 15.87
C MET A 1 -23.58 -50.65 16.01
N ASN A 2 -22.97 -50.03 15.00
CA ASN A 2 -22.66 -48.60 14.98
C ASN A 2 -23.93 -47.77 14.81
N ALA A 3 -24.21 -46.88 15.77
CA ALA A 3 -25.16 -45.81 15.60
C ALA A 3 -24.56 -44.79 14.62
N LYS A 4 -25.17 -44.70 13.43
CA LYS A 4 -24.88 -43.67 12.44
C LYS A 4 -25.24 -42.31 13.04
N ASN A 5 -24.23 -41.55 13.39
CA ASN A 5 -24.32 -40.11 13.62
C ASN A 5 -24.70 -39.47 12.27
N THR A 6 -25.95 -39.07 12.10
CA THR A 6 -26.39 -38.29 10.94
C THR A 6 -25.87 -36.88 11.09
N ASN A 7 -24.60 -36.71 10.76
CA ASN A 7 -23.96 -35.43 10.52
C ASN A 7 -24.67 -34.80 9.31
N THR A 8 -25.62 -33.92 9.57
CA THR A 8 -26.15 -33.00 8.56
C THR A 8 -25.04 -31.98 8.29
N GLY A 9 -24.15 -32.35 7.38
CA GLY A 9 -23.01 -31.55 6.93
C GLY A 9 -23.46 -30.30 6.18
N GLY A 10 -24.00 -29.32 6.92
CA GLY A 10 -23.89 -27.93 6.52
C GLY A 10 -22.45 -27.51 6.76
N THR A 11 -21.75 -27.12 5.69
CA THR A 11 -20.40 -26.52 5.79
C THR A 11 -20.49 -25.29 6.69
N ILE A 12 -19.97 -25.38 7.91
CA ILE A 12 -19.86 -24.24 8.83
C ILE A 12 -18.94 -23.22 8.15
N PHE A 13 -19.37 -21.96 8.01
CA PHE A 13 -18.40 -20.90 7.71
C PHE A 13 -17.49 -20.82 8.92
N GLU A 14 -16.25 -21.27 8.76
CA GLU A 14 -15.26 -21.15 9.81
C GLU A 14 -14.77 -19.70 9.80
N ILE A 15 -14.88 -19.04 10.96
CA ILE A 15 -14.11 -17.83 11.20
C ILE A 15 -12.70 -18.28 11.46
N VAL A 16 -11.87 -18.19 10.43
CA VAL A 16 -10.45 -18.44 10.53
C VAL A 16 -9.83 -17.07 10.77
N PRO A 17 -9.11 -16.87 11.89
CA PRO A 17 -8.33 -15.65 12.04
C PRO A 17 -7.37 -15.57 10.84
N PRO A 18 -7.19 -14.39 10.23
CA PRO A 18 -6.23 -14.23 9.14
C PRO A 18 -4.88 -14.80 9.56
N THR A 19 -4.21 -15.51 8.64
CA THR A 19 -2.89 -16.03 8.95
C THR A 19 -1.93 -14.85 9.14
N ILE A 20 -0.85 -15.07 9.88
CA ILE A 20 0.17 -14.02 10.12
C ILE A 20 0.67 -13.44 8.79
N HIS A 21 0.73 -14.24 7.72
CA HIS A 21 1.06 -13.76 6.38
C HIS A 21 -0.05 -12.84 5.82
N ASP A 22 -1.32 -13.14 5.99
CA ASP A 22 -2.43 -12.29 5.51
C ASP A 22 -2.51 -10.93 6.25
N LEU A 23 -2.06 -10.88 7.51
CA LEU A 23 -2.07 -9.68 8.35
C LEU A 23 -1.02 -8.64 7.96
N THR A 24 0.03 -9.07 7.26
CA THR A 24 1.12 -8.18 6.85
C THR A 24 0.93 -7.65 5.42
N HIS A 25 0.09 -8.31 4.61
CA HIS A 25 -0.21 -7.93 3.23
C HIS A 25 -1.34 -6.88 3.19
N GLY A 26 -1.04 -5.67 3.65
CA GLY A 26 -1.97 -4.53 3.60
C GLY A 26 -2.55 -4.35 2.17
N PRO A 27 -3.87 -4.15 2.01
CA PRO A 27 -4.50 -4.07 0.68
C PRO A 27 -4.16 -2.79 -0.09
N CYS A 28 -3.77 -1.72 0.61
CA CYS A 28 -3.73 -0.37 0.02
C CYS A 28 -2.57 -0.15 -0.95
N SER A 29 -1.39 -0.76 -0.73
CA SER A 29 -0.26 -0.57 -1.65
C SER A 29 -0.21 -1.61 -2.76
N GLN A 30 -0.60 -2.88 -2.51
CA GLN A 30 -0.45 -3.93 -3.53
C GLN A 30 -1.56 -3.92 -4.60
N GLN A 31 -2.83 -3.71 -4.22
CA GLN A 31 -3.96 -3.95 -5.14
C GLN A 31 -4.32 -2.76 -6.03
N GLY A 32 -4.23 -1.52 -5.53
CA GLY A 32 -4.68 -0.32 -6.25
C GLY A 32 -3.75 0.15 -7.38
N LEU A 33 -2.48 -0.24 -7.33
CA LEU A 33 -1.44 0.20 -8.25
C LEU A 33 -0.82 -0.91 -9.09
N PHE A 34 -0.78 -2.14 -8.57
CA PHE A 34 0.13 -3.18 -9.05
C PHE A 34 -0.54 -4.54 -9.30
N GLY A 35 -1.88 -4.61 -9.26
CA GLY A 35 -2.64 -5.84 -9.50
C GLY A 35 -2.40 -6.91 -8.43
N ARG A 36 -2.64 -8.19 -8.77
CA ARG A 36 -2.55 -9.33 -7.83
C ARG A 36 -1.15 -9.98 -7.76
N SER A 37 -0.16 -9.43 -8.46
CA SER A 37 1.14 -10.10 -8.63
C SER A 37 2.15 -9.66 -7.56
N PRO A 38 2.96 -10.60 -7.02
CA PRO A 38 3.98 -10.29 -6.02
C PRO A 38 5.06 -9.38 -6.63
N PHE A 39 5.38 -8.28 -5.96
CA PHE A 39 6.44 -7.34 -6.31
C PHE A 39 7.82 -7.87 -5.88
N PHE A 40 8.88 -7.51 -6.59
CA PHE A 40 10.25 -7.77 -6.11
C PHE A 40 10.68 -6.65 -5.18
N ILE A 41 10.49 -6.85 -3.87
CA ILE A 41 10.82 -5.87 -2.81
C ILE A 41 12.35 -5.79 -2.66
N GLY A 42 13.08 -5.27 -3.64
CA GLY A 42 14.54 -5.32 -3.57
C GLY A 42 15.21 -4.32 -4.49
N GLY A 43 16.30 -3.73 -3.98
CA GLY A 43 17.14 -2.78 -4.71
C GLY A 43 18.04 -3.40 -5.78
N GLY A 44 17.55 -4.43 -6.46
CA GLY A 44 18.25 -5.12 -7.53
C GLY A 44 19.43 -6.01 -7.12
N LYS A 45 19.83 -6.16 -5.85
CA LYS A 45 20.98 -7.06 -5.52
C LYS A 45 20.77 -8.53 -5.95
N GLU A 46 19.52 -8.91 -6.23
CA GLU A 46 19.13 -10.22 -6.72
C GLU A 46 19.00 -10.20 -8.24
N ASN A 47 19.45 -11.28 -8.90
CA ASN A 47 19.04 -11.55 -10.27
C ASN A 47 17.56 -11.92 -10.24
N TYR A 48 16.69 -11.07 -10.78
CA TYR A 48 15.29 -11.43 -10.93
C TYR A 48 15.23 -12.70 -11.77
N SER A 49 14.46 -13.69 -11.31
CA SER A 49 14.29 -14.92 -12.06
C SER A 49 13.31 -14.66 -13.20
N PHE A 50 13.86 -14.45 -14.39
CA PHE A 50 13.04 -14.32 -15.60
C PHE A 50 12.57 -15.70 -16.05
N PRO A 51 11.29 -15.85 -16.45
CA PRO A 51 10.88 -17.03 -17.19
C PRO A 51 11.74 -17.15 -18.45
N THR A 52 12.03 -18.38 -18.86
CA THR A 52 12.58 -18.61 -20.18
C THR A 52 11.63 -18.05 -21.24
N THR A 53 12.15 -17.72 -22.43
CA THR A 53 11.32 -17.20 -23.51
C THR A 53 10.12 -18.11 -23.83
N ASP A 54 10.30 -19.43 -23.74
CA ASP A 54 9.21 -20.39 -24.01
C ASP A 54 8.18 -20.44 -22.87
N GLU A 55 8.61 -20.37 -21.61
CA GLU A 55 7.69 -20.23 -20.47
C GLU A 55 6.91 -18.92 -20.54
N LEU A 56 7.56 -17.82 -20.91
CA LEU A 56 6.94 -16.52 -21.07
C LEU A 56 5.86 -16.54 -22.16
N VAL A 57 6.17 -17.14 -23.32
CA VAL A 57 5.19 -17.34 -24.40
C VAL A 57 4.03 -18.21 -23.92
N GLN A 58 4.30 -19.32 -23.22
CA GLN A 58 3.26 -20.21 -22.73
C GLN A 58 2.30 -19.50 -21.76
N ARG A 59 2.84 -18.74 -20.80
CA ARG A 59 2.03 -18.01 -19.80
C ARG A 59 1.25 -16.86 -20.45
N ALA A 60 1.90 -16.08 -21.31
CA ALA A 60 1.26 -15.03 -22.10
C ALA A 60 0.07 -15.57 -22.92
N MET A 61 0.22 -16.74 -23.55
CA MET A 61 -0.86 -17.33 -24.33
C MET A 61 -1.99 -17.88 -23.44
N ALA A 62 -1.71 -18.36 -22.23
CA ALA A 62 -2.75 -18.81 -21.30
C ALA A 62 -3.73 -17.68 -20.91
N HIS A 63 -3.27 -16.43 -20.89
CA HIS A 63 -4.13 -15.26 -20.67
C HIS A 63 -5.15 -15.03 -21.78
N THR A 64 -4.89 -15.51 -23.00
CA THR A 64 -5.84 -15.40 -24.12
C THR A 64 -7.05 -16.34 -23.97
N ASP A 65 -6.98 -17.31 -23.05
CA ASP A 65 -8.09 -18.18 -22.66
C ASP A 65 -8.99 -17.55 -21.58
N ALA A 66 -8.62 -16.38 -21.06
CA ALA A 66 -9.46 -15.65 -20.12
C ALA A 66 -10.72 -15.12 -20.83
N PRO A 67 -11.92 -15.26 -20.25
CA PRO A 67 -13.18 -14.90 -20.89
C PRO A 67 -13.33 -13.39 -21.16
N ASP A 68 -12.53 -12.56 -20.49
CA ASP A 68 -12.46 -11.10 -20.62
C ASP A 68 -11.31 -10.64 -21.52
N PHE A 69 -10.49 -11.55 -22.05
CA PHE A 69 -9.42 -11.17 -22.96
C PHE A 69 -9.99 -10.81 -24.33
N VAL A 70 -9.92 -9.52 -24.65
CA VAL A 70 -10.23 -8.98 -25.97
C VAL A 70 -8.95 -8.44 -26.58
N LEU A 71 -8.55 -8.98 -27.73
CA LEU A 71 -7.45 -8.41 -28.51
C LEU A 71 -7.86 -6.97 -28.86
N ALA A 72 -7.07 -5.98 -28.42
CA ALA A 72 -7.42 -4.57 -28.53
C ALA A 72 -7.96 -4.24 -29.92
N GLU A 73 -9.19 -3.72 -29.99
CA GLU A 73 -9.72 -3.20 -31.25
C GLU A 73 -8.91 -1.97 -31.64
N VAL A 74 -8.44 -1.92 -32.89
CA VAL A 74 -7.87 -0.71 -33.49
C VAL A 74 -8.92 -0.18 -34.47
N PRO A 75 -9.75 0.83 -34.09
CA PRO A 75 -10.76 1.35 -35.00
C PRO A 75 -10.11 2.22 -36.08
N ASN A 76 -10.41 1.92 -37.33
CA ASN A 76 -9.91 2.63 -38.49
C ASN A 76 -10.79 3.86 -38.80
N THR A 77 -10.45 5.08 -38.35
CA THR A 77 -11.08 6.31 -38.89
C THR A 77 -10.18 7.54 -38.94
N LYS A 78 -10.47 8.41 -39.92
CA LYS A 78 -9.71 9.55 -40.46
C LYS A 78 -9.44 10.76 -39.53
N ARG A 79 -9.54 10.66 -38.20
CA ARG A 79 -9.27 11.79 -37.29
C ARG A 79 -8.73 11.34 -35.92
N GLY A 80 -7.40 11.28 -35.77
CA GLY A 80 -6.71 11.33 -34.47
C GLY A 80 -6.77 10.05 -33.64
N TYR A 81 -5.59 9.51 -33.34
CA TYR A 81 -5.36 8.26 -32.61
C TYR A 81 -5.68 8.38 -31.12
N ARG A 82 -6.41 7.42 -30.54
CA ARG A 82 -6.30 7.12 -29.10
C ARG A 82 -6.28 5.61 -28.90
N ILE A 83 -5.20 5.17 -28.26
CA ILE A 83 -4.98 3.81 -27.77
C ILE A 83 -6.06 3.47 -26.73
N ASN A 84 -6.38 2.19 -26.53
CA ASN A 84 -7.17 1.77 -25.38
C ASN A 84 -6.41 2.12 -24.10
N LEU A 85 -6.79 3.25 -23.50
CA LEU A 85 -6.15 3.83 -22.33
C LEU A 85 -6.32 2.95 -21.09
N GLY A 86 -7.22 1.95 -21.05
CA GLY A 86 -7.38 1.09 -19.87
C GLY A 86 -6.17 0.20 -19.58
N VAL A 87 -5.42 -0.18 -20.62
CA VAL A 87 -4.25 -1.07 -20.52
C VAL A 87 -2.95 -0.28 -20.35
N LEU A 88 -2.85 0.91 -20.96
CA LEU A 88 -1.70 1.80 -20.82
C LEU A 88 -1.83 2.84 -19.69
N SER A 89 -3.02 3.04 -19.12
CA SER A 89 -3.22 3.96 -17.97
C SER A 89 -2.49 3.49 -16.72
N GLN A 90 -2.13 2.21 -16.65
CA GLN A 90 -1.25 1.68 -15.60
C GLN A 90 0.25 1.98 -15.87
N LEU A 91 0.61 2.52 -17.05
CA LEU A 91 2.01 2.65 -17.47
C LEU A 91 2.47 4.00 -18.06
N ASP A 92 1.65 5.07 -18.20
CA ASP A 92 2.20 6.43 -18.43
C ASP A 92 1.19 7.61 -18.29
N PRO A 93 1.56 8.75 -17.65
CA PRO A 93 0.86 10.01 -17.79
C PRO A 93 1.34 10.75 -19.05
N LYS A 94 0.61 10.56 -20.15
CA LYS A 94 0.55 11.47 -21.31
C LYS A 94 1.90 11.70 -22.03
N THR A 95 2.35 10.80 -22.90
CA THR A 95 2.54 11.04 -24.36
C THR A 95 3.44 9.95 -24.99
N PHE A 96 2.85 8.85 -25.44
CA PHE A 96 3.55 7.90 -26.30
C PHE A 96 3.01 7.99 -27.73
N ASP A 97 3.68 8.78 -28.57
CA ASP A 97 3.55 8.74 -30.03
C ASP A 97 4.63 7.78 -30.56
N ILE A 98 4.54 6.49 -30.19
CA ILE A 98 5.45 5.47 -30.70
C ILE A 98 5.05 5.21 -32.17
N PRO A 99 5.92 5.48 -33.15
CA PRO A 99 5.61 5.21 -34.55
C PRO A 99 5.45 3.70 -34.77
N MET A 100 4.21 3.26 -34.89
CA MET A 100 3.86 1.87 -35.21
C MET A 100 4.10 1.61 -36.70
N PRO A 101 4.87 0.57 -37.08
CA PRO A 101 4.98 0.16 -38.47
C PRO A 101 3.61 -0.23 -39.02
N ARG A 102 3.20 0.33 -40.16
CA ARG A 102 1.90 0.01 -40.81
C ARG A 102 1.83 -1.40 -41.38
N VAL A 103 2.99 -2.02 -41.61
CA VAL A 103 3.16 -3.40 -42.10
C VAL A 103 4.38 -3.99 -41.39
N ILE A 104 4.20 -5.05 -40.61
CA ILE A 104 5.30 -5.89 -40.11
C ILE A 104 5.13 -7.24 -40.80
N HIS A 105 6.14 -7.67 -41.56
CA HIS A 105 6.16 -9.00 -42.14
C HIS A 105 6.69 -9.96 -41.07
N PHE A 106 5.83 -10.86 -40.59
CA PHE A 106 6.10 -11.77 -39.45
C PHE A 106 7.08 -12.90 -39.75
N VAL A 107 7.47 -13.06 -41.00
CA VAL A 107 8.19 -14.24 -41.46
C VAL A 107 9.63 -13.82 -41.70
N LYS A 108 10.55 -14.30 -40.85
CA LYS A 108 11.97 -14.32 -41.20
C LYS A 108 12.09 -15.03 -42.55
N ALA A 109 12.89 -14.50 -43.46
CA ALA A 109 13.05 -15.13 -44.75
C ALA A 109 13.61 -16.55 -44.53
N ASP A 110 13.03 -17.56 -45.20
CA ASP A 110 13.56 -18.91 -45.09
C ASP A 110 15.01 -18.93 -45.60
N ALA A 111 15.89 -19.58 -44.83
CA ALA A 111 17.27 -19.78 -45.26
C ALA A 111 17.25 -20.48 -46.63
N PRO A 112 17.96 -19.94 -47.64
CA PRO A 112 17.91 -20.49 -48.98
C PRO A 112 18.39 -21.95 -48.97
N THR A 113 17.49 -22.87 -49.30
CA THR A 113 17.71 -24.33 -49.27
C THR A 113 18.50 -24.85 -50.48
N ALA A 114 18.74 -23.98 -51.46
CA ALA A 114 19.50 -24.26 -52.68
C ALA A 114 20.75 -23.36 -52.77
N LYS A 115 21.71 -23.74 -53.60
CA LYS A 115 22.92 -22.94 -53.88
C LYS A 115 22.51 -21.65 -54.61
N VAL A 116 22.37 -20.55 -53.87
CA VAL A 116 22.03 -19.21 -54.38
C VAL A 116 23.29 -18.34 -54.54
N SER A 117 23.17 -17.21 -55.25
CA SER A 117 24.29 -16.27 -55.42
C SER A 117 24.64 -15.55 -54.11
N THR A 118 25.86 -15.03 -54.01
CA THR A 118 26.33 -14.24 -52.86
C THR A 118 25.42 -13.05 -52.56
N GLU A 119 24.91 -12.37 -53.59
CA GLU A 119 23.99 -11.23 -53.44
C GLU A 119 22.68 -11.64 -52.80
N ARG A 120 22.17 -12.84 -53.08
CA ARG A 120 20.95 -13.37 -52.46
C ARG A 120 21.17 -13.77 -51.00
N LEU A 121 22.36 -14.28 -50.66
CA LEU A 121 22.75 -14.55 -49.27
C LEU A 121 22.85 -13.25 -48.47
N LEU A 122 23.48 -12.20 -49.03
CA LEU A 122 23.58 -10.89 -48.40
C LEU A 122 22.22 -10.18 -48.29
N ALA A 123 21.35 -10.32 -49.29
CA ALA A 123 19.99 -9.79 -49.23
C ALA A 123 19.14 -10.49 -48.16
N HIS A 124 19.34 -11.80 -47.96
CA HIS A 124 18.69 -12.54 -46.87
C HIS A 124 19.19 -12.06 -45.49
N ASP A 125 20.50 -11.93 -45.30
CA ASP A 125 21.10 -11.42 -44.05
C ASP A 125 20.60 -9.99 -43.74
N MET A 126 20.57 -9.11 -44.74
CA MET A 126 20.02 -7.75 -44.59
C MET A 126 18.53 -7.77 -44.24
N ALA A 127 17.74 -8.66 -44.86
CA ALA A 127 16.32 -8.79 -44.54
C ALA A 127 16.11 -9.28 -43.10
N ASP A 128 16.93 -10.21 -42.63
CA ASP A 128 16.88 -10.69 -41.24
C ASP A 128 17.21 -9.57 -40.24
N ILE A 129 18.25 -8.75 -40.52
CA ILE A 129 18.59 -7.57 -39.71
C ILE A 129 17.42 -6.56 -39.70
N MET A 130 16.80 -6.31 -40.86
CA MET A 130 15.66 -5.39 -40.96
C MET A 130 14.46 -5.90 -40.14
N VAL A 131 14.13 -7.18 -40.22
CA VAL A 131 13.03 -7.79 -39.45
C VAL A 131 13.32 -7.77 -37.96
N ASP A 132 14.54 -8.15 -37.53
CA ASP A 132 14.92 -8.10 -36.11
C ASP A 132 14.89 -6.67 -35.56
N GLY A 133 15.33 -5.68 -36.35
CA GLY A 133 15.26 -4.26 -36.00
C GLY A 133 13.84 -3.72 -35.83
N MET A 134 12.85 -4.25 -36.58
CA MET A 134 11.44 -3.83 -36.47
C MET A 134 10.82 -4.16 -35.11
N PHE A 135 11.29 -5.21 -34.44
CA PHE A 135 10.84 -5.59 -33.10
C PHE A 135 11.67 -4.92 -32.01
N ALA A 136 12.98 -4.80 -32.21
CA ALA A 136 13.89 -4.25 -31.21
C ALA A 136 13.72 -2.73 -30.99
N GLN A 137 13.50 -1.95 -32.05
CA GLN A 137 13.46 -0.48 -31.93
C GLN A 137 12.31 0.05 -31.06
N PRO A 138 11.04 -0.40 -31.21
CA PRO A 138 9.97 0.11 -30.37
C PRO A 138 10.05 -0.44 -28.93
N VAL A 139 10.59 -1.65 -28.75
CA VAL A 139 10.90 -2.20 -27.42
C VAL A 139 11.98 -1.37 -26.73
N TYR A 140 13.05 -1.00 -27.44
CA TYR A 140 14.06 -0.08 -26.91
C TYR A 140 13.46 1.28 -26.52
N ALA A 141 12.56 1.83 -27.35
CA ALA A 141 11.87 3.09 -27.03
C ALA A 141 11.07 3.01 -25.73
N PHE A 142 10.40 1.87 -25.47
CA PHE A 142 9.67 1.60 -24.22
C PHE A 142 10.59 1.66 -22.98
N PHE A 143 11.82 1.15 -23.08
CA PHE A 143 12.80 1.13 -21.98
C PHE A 143 13.70 2.36 -21.91
N SER A 144 13.67 3.23 -22.92
CA SER A 144 14.69 4.27 -23.14
C SER A 144 14.82 5.28 -21.99
N GLU A 145 13.70 5.73 -21.43
CA GLU A 145 13.68 6.67 -20.32
C GLU A 145 14.23 6.06 -19.02
N ASP A 146 14.03 4.75 -18.82
CA ASP A 146 14.58 4.03 -17.68
C ASP A 146 16.08 3.77 -17.86
N TYR A 147 16.51 3.42 -19.07
CA TYR A 147 17.93 3.29 -19.40
C TYR A 147 18.71 4.59 -19.23
N ARG A 148 18.12 5.71 -19.66
CA ARG A 148 18.70 7.03 -19.46
C ARG A 148 18.88 7.31 -17.97
N MET A 149 17.84 7.10 -17.17
CA MET A 149 17.85 7.35 -15.74
C MET A 149 18.90 6.49 -15.01
N LEU A 150 18.93 5.19 -15.29
CA LEU A 150 19.80 4.22 -14.62
C LEU A 150 21.25 4.25 -15.11
N GLY A 151 21.49 4.65 -16.35
CA GLY A 151 22.81 4.70 -16.97
C GLY A 151 23.40 6.11 -17.01
N HIS A 152 22.82 6.98 -17.84
CA HIS A 152 23.36 8.31 -18.12
C HIS A 152 23.22 9.27 -16.93
N ASP A 153 22.02 9.35 -16.34
CA ASP A 153 21.71 10.31 -15.29
C ASP A 153 22.12 9.80 -13.89
N LYS A 154 22.59 8.56 -13.77
CA LYS A 154 23.07 7.95 -12.51
C LYS A 154 24.09 8.80 -11.76
N GLY A 155 25.02 9.42 -12.49
CA GLY A 155 26.08 10.26 -11.89
C GLY A 155 25.56 11.52 -11.20
N MET A 156 24.30 11.89 -11.43
CA MET A 156 23.63 13.01 -10.77
C MET A 156 22.94 12.60 -9.46
N LEU A 157 22.74 11.30 -9.23
CA LEU A 157 22.17 10.77 -8.00
C LEU A 157 23.21 10.71 -6.88
N PRO A 158 22.78 10.80 -5.61
CA PRO A 158 23.64 10.50 -4.47
C PRO A 158 24.31 9.12 -4.60
N PRO A 159 25.58 8.96 -4.17
CA PRO A 159 26.35 7.71 -4.36
C PRO A 159 25.69 6.45 -3.80
N GLU A 160 24.87 6.57 -2.76
CA GLU A 160 24.10 5.47 -2.17
C GLU A 160 23.12 4.80 -3.16
N TYR A 161 22.71 5.51 -4.23
CA TYR A 161 21.82 4.97 -5.26
C TYR A 161 22.56 4.30 -6.43
N TRP A 162 23.90 4.33 -6.48
CA TRP A 162 24.60 3.87 -7.68
C TRP A 162 24.56 2.35 -7.84
N GLU A 163 24.72 1.59 -6.76
CA GLU A 163 24.69 0.12 -6.79
C GLU A 163 23.32 -0.40 -7.27
N ILE A 164 22.24 0.21 -6.77
CA ILE A 164 20.89 -0.14 -7.21
C ILE A 164 20.65 0.26 -8.66
N ALA A 165 21.11 1.44 -9.08
CA ALA A 165 20.93 1.89 -10.46
C ALA A 165 21.64 0.93 -11.43
N ASP A 166 22.85 0.49 -11.09
CA ASP A 166 23.60 -0.50 -11.87
C ASP A 166 22.90 -1.85 -11.93
N SER A 167 22.32 -2.30 -10.81
CA SER A 167 21.62 -3.56 -10.84
C SER A 167 20.31 -3.49 -11.61
N LEU A 168 19.47 -2.47 -11.36
CA LEU A 168 18.24 -2.27 -12.12
C LEU A 168 18.55 -2.13 -13.61
N TYR A 169 19.65 -1.49 -14.00
CA TYR A 169 20.11 -1.43 -15.39
C TYR A 169 20.36 -2.82 -15.97
N ALA A 170 21.02 -3.71 -15.22
CA ALA A 170 21.25 -5.10 -15.64
C ALA A 170 19.94 -5.90 -15.75
N GLN A 171 19.02 -5.71 -14.81
CA GLN A 171 17.70 -6.34 -14.83
C GLN A 171 16.85 -5.84 -16.01
N LEU A 172 16.88 -4.53 -16.29
CA LEU A 172 16.20 -3.92 -17.42
C LEU A 172 16.68 -4.49 -18.75
N LYS A 173 18.00 -4.71 -18.87
CA LYS A 173 18.61 -5.35 -20.04
C LYS A 173 18.15 -6.79 -20.22
N SER A 174 18.04 -7.56 -19.14
CA SER A 174 17.50 -8.92 -19.21
C SER A 174 16.02 -8.91 -19.61
N ALA A 175 15.22 -8.00 -19.06
CA ALA A 175 13.81 -7.84 -19.42
C ALA A 175 13.64 -7.48 -20.91
N GLU A 176 14.39 -6.49 -21.40
CA GLU A 176 14.38 -6.10 -22.83
C GLU A 176 14.70 -7.30 -23.73
N GLN A 177 15.74 -8.07 -23.41
CA GLN A 177 16.12 -9.26 -24.18
C GLN A 177 15.00 -10.32 -24.22
N GLN A 178 14.32 -10.55 -23.10
CA GLN A 178 13.18 -11.48 -23.05
C GLN A 178 11.99 -10.97 -23.87
N VAL A 179 11.68 -9.68 -23.81
CA VAL A 179 10.60 -9.07 -24.61
C VAL A 179 10.91 -9.21 -26.09
N VAL A 180 12.10 -8.81 -26.54
CA VAL A 180 12.51 -8.90 -27.95
C VAL A 180 12.46 -10.36 -28.45
N ALA A 181 12.87 -11.33 -27.64
CA ALA A 181 12.84 -12.74 -28.01
C ALA A 181 11.43 -13.37 -28.03
N ALA A 182 10.55 -12.98 -27.08
CA ALA A 182 9.21 -13.55 -26.95
C ALA A 182 8.19 -12.91 -27.90
N LEU A 183 8.33 -11.62 -28.20
CA LEU A 183 7.40 -10.85 -29.01
C LEU A 183 7.02 -11.51 -30.35
N PRO A 184 7.97 -11.92 -31.23
CA PRO A 184 7.61 -12.56 -32.49
C PRO A 184 6.90 -13.91 -32.30
N LYS A 185 7.20 -14.65 -31.22
CA LYS A 185 6.56 -15.94 -30.91
C LYS A 185 5.12 -15.73 -30.46
N VAL A 186 4.88 -14.83 -29.50
CA VAL A 186 3.53 -14.50 -29.01
C VAL A 186 2.67 -13.95 -30.15
N MET A 187 3.22 -13.06 -30.98
CA MET A 187 2.50 -12.52 -32.14
C MET A 187 2.10 -13.61 -33.14
N THR A 188 2.98 -14.59 -33.38
CA THR A 188 2.69 -15.73 -34.26
C THR A 188 1.54 -16.59 -33.70
N GLU A 189 1.55 -16.88 -32.39
CA GLU A 189 0.47 -17.64 -31.76
C GLU A 189 -0.85 -16.84 -31.71
N LEU A 190 -0.80 -15.53 -31.45
CA LEU A 190 -1.96 -14.65 -31.56
C LEU A 190 -2.52 -14.63 -32.99
N GLN A 191 -1.67 -14.57 -34.02
CA GLN A 191 -2.11 -14.57 -35.42
C GLN A 191 -2.86 -15.86 -35.78
N LYS A 192 -2.45 -17.01 -35.23
CA LYS A 192 -3.18 -18.28 -35.41
C LYS A 192 -4.56 -18.25 -34.77
N ARG A 193 -4.68 -17.62 -33.60
CA ARG A 193 -5.94 -17.51 -32.84
C ARG A 193 -6.86 -16.43 -33.40
N TYR A 194 -6.31 -15.35 -33.94
CA TYR A 194 -7.00 -14.20 -34.49
C TYR A 194 -6.51 -13.92 -35.92
N PRO A 195 -6.89 -14.76 -36.91
CA PRO A 195 -6.38 -14.69 -38.29
C PRO A 195 -6.69 -13.35 -38.99
N GLU A 196 -7.80 -12.71 -38.61
CA GLU A 196 -8.26 -11.44 -39.19
C GLU A 196 -7.67 -10.19 -38.50
N ALA A 197 -6.89 -10.37 -37.43
CA ALA A 197 -6.31 -9.24 -36.71
C ALA A 197 -5.21 -8.55 -37.53
N SER A 198 -5.21 -7.23 -37.53
CA SER A 198 -4.15 -6.46 -38.16
C SER A 198 -2.82 -6.64 -37.43
N THR A 199 -1.73 -6.39 -38.13
CA THR A 199 -0.40 -6.47 -37.56
C THR A 199 -0.18 -5.57 -36.33
N GLY A 200 -0.79 -4.39 -36.33
CA GLY A 200 -0.74 -3.50 -35.17
C GLY A 200 -1.47 -4.07 -33.95
N GLN A 201 -2.60 -4.75 -34.15
CA GLN A 201 -3.38 -5.39 -33.07
C GLN A 201 -2.61 -6.56 -32.46
N LEU A 202 -2.00 -7.39 -33.29
CA LEU A 202 -1.19 -8.52 -32.84
C LEU A 202 0.03 -8.05 -32.05
N TYR A 203 0.68 -6.98 -32.51
CA TYR A 203 1.84 -6.40 -31.83
C TYR A 203 1.45 -5.82 -30.46
N GLN A 204 0.38 -5.02 -30.41
CA GLN A 204 -0.12 -4.44 -29.16
C GLN A 204 -0.58 -5.52 -28.17
N GLY A 205 -1.35 -6.51 -28.64
CA GLY A 205 -1.78 -7.64 -27.82
C GLY A 205 -0.61 -8.44 -27.27
N ALA A 206 0.42 -8.71 -28.10
CA ALA A 206 1.60 -9.43 -27.65
C ALA A 206 2.41 -8.64 -26.61
N LEU A 207 2.61 -7.33 -26.81
CA LEU A 207 3.28 -6.48 -25.82
C LEU A 207 2.51 -6.43 -24.50
N GLN A 208 1.18 -6.32 -24.55
CA GLN A 208 0.33 -6.33 -23.36
C GLN A 208 0.47 -7.65 -22.58
N LEU A 209 0.37 -8.78 -23.28
CA LEU A 209 0.46 -10.11 -22.65
C LEU A 209 1.84 -10.35 -22.02
N ILE A 210 2.91 -10.01 -22.74
CA ILE A 210 4.28 -10.11 -22.21
C ILE A 210 4.48 -9.13 -21.04
N GLY A 211 3.97 -7.91 -21.17
CA GLY A 211 4.04 -6.87 -20.14
C GLY A 211 3.35 -7.30 -18.85
N ASN A 212 2.21 -7.97 -18.92
CA ASN A 212 1.50 -8.50 -17.75
C ASN A 212 2.35 -9.54 -16.98
N GLU A 213 3.02 -10.43 -17.70
CA GLU A 213 3.91 -11.45 -17.12
C GLU A 213 5.17 -10.84 -16.47
N LEU A 214 5.68 -9.76 -17.07
CA LEU A 214 6.86 -9.06 -16.57
C LEU A 214 6.52 -7.91 -15.61
N SER A 215 5.23 -7.63 -15.38
CA SER A 215 4.75 -6.48 -14.62
C SER A 215 5.39 -6.35 -13.24
N PRO A 216 5.59 -7.43 -12.44
CA PRO A 216 6.32 -7.34 -11.17
C PRO A 216 7.71 -6.69 -11.27
N ILE A 217 8.46 -7.05 -12.32
CA ILE A 217 9.83 -6.58 -12.54
C ILE A 217 9.81 -5.15 -13.07
N LEU A 218 8.97 -4.90 -14.08
CA LEU A 218 8.84 -3.59 -14.71
C LEU A 218 8.34 -2.54 -13.73
N SER A 219 7.35 -2.88 -12.91
CA SER A 219 6.83 -2.02 -11.84
C SER A 219 7.93 -1.65 -10.84
N THR A 220 8.82 -2.60 -10.51
CA THR A 220 9.96 -2.34 -9.63
C THR A 220 10.93 -1.34 -10.23
N VAL A 221 11.31 -1.54 -11.50
CA VAL A 221 12.22 -0.62 -12.21
C VAL A 221 11.60 0.77 -12.31
N GLN A 222 10.35 0.86 -12.78
CA GLN A 222 9.65 2.12 -13.02
C GLN A 222 9.41 2.91 -11.75
N MET A 223 9.16 2.23 -10.63
CA MET A 223 9.13 2.85 -9.33
C MET A 223 10.49 3.54 -9.11
N TRP A 224 11.59 2.79 -9.03
CA TRP A 224 12.92 3.37 -8.77
C TRP A 224 13.29 4.51 -9.71
N THR A 225 13.11 4.35 -11.02
CA THR A 225 13.44 5.40 -12.00
C THR A 225 12.56 6.62 -11.85
N THR A 226 11.28 6.48 -11.51
CA THR A 226 10.40 7.63 -11.24
C THR A 226 10.86 8.40 -10.00
N GLY A 227 11.35 7.71 -8.96
CA GLY A 227 11.82 8.37 -7.73
C GLY A 227 13.15 9.07 -7.94
N PHE A 228 14.01 8.49 -8.78
CA PHE A 228 15.24 9.14 -9.25
C PHE A 228 14.94 10.40 -10.06
N ARG A 229 13.98 10.35 -10.98
CA ARG A 229 13.54 11.54 -11.75
C ARG A 229 13.03 12.65 -10.83
N GLN A 230 12.18 12.33 -9.84
CA GLN A 230 11.73 13.33 -8.86
C GLN A 230 12.91 13.91 -8.06
N SER A 231 13.86 13.08 -7.64
CA SER A 231 15.05 13.51 -6.89
C SER A 231 15.97 14.44 -7.69
N LEU A 232 15.98 14.29 -9.02
CA LEU A 232 16.74 15.14 -9.94
C LEU A 232 15.96 16.38 -10.41
N ASP A 233 14.65 16.45 -10.20
CA ASP A 233 13.85 17.61 -10.58
C ASP A 233 14.25 18.83 -9.74
N PRO A 234 14.75 19.92 -10.35
CA PRO A 234 15.16 21.12 -9.63
C PRO A 234 14.06 21.77 -8.78
N LYS A 235 12.78 21.55 -9.11
CA LYS A 235 11.63 22.07 -8.34
C LYS A 235 11.34 21.25 -7.09
N LEU A 236 11.72 19.96 -7.08
CA LEU A 236 11.37 19.03 -6.02
C LEU A 236 12.56 18.67 -5.14
N LYS A 237 13.78 18.74 -5.67
CA LYS A 237 15.00 18.25 -5.03
C LYS A 237 15.13 18.67 -3.57
N ASP A 238 15.00 19.95 -3.26
CA ASP A 238 15.20 20.45 -1.89
C ASP A 238 14.09 19.97 -0.94
N THR A 239 12.85 19.94 -1.42
CA THR A 239 11.71 19.38 -0.68
C THR A 239 11.90 17.89 -0.43
N LEU A 240 12.37 17.13 -1.41
CA LEU A 240 12.58 15.69 -1.26
C LEU A 240 13.72 15.38 -0.29
N VAL A 241 14.76 16.22 -0.24
CA VAL A 241 15.79 16.13 0.81
C VAL A 241 15.17 16.36 2.19
N LEU A 242 14.27 17.33 2.32
CA LEU A 242 13.55 17.58 3.56
C LEU A 242 12.67 16.40 3.97
N VAL A 243 11.92 15.84 3.02
CA VAL A 243 11.03 14.70 3.27
C VAL A 243 11.83 13.48 3.68
N ARG A 244 12.93 13.20 2.97
CA ARG A 244 13.87 12.16 3.35
C ARG A 244 14.34 12.34 4.79
N ALA A 245 14.85 13.51 5.15
CA ALA A 245 15.32 13.81 6.51
C ALA A 245 14.21 13.65 7.56
N MET A 246 13.00 14.12 7.25
CA MET A 246 11.82 13.96 8.10
C MET A 246 11.58 12.48 8.39
N ILE A 247 11.37 11.65 7.37
CA ILE A 247 11.00 10.24 7.59
C ILE A 247 12.18 9.44 8.15
N GLU A 248 13.42 9.73 7.75
CA GLU A 248 14.62 9.16 8.37
C GLU A 248 14.65 9.43 9.88
N SER A 249 14.36 10.67 10.30
CA SER A 249 14.31 11.03 11.71
C SER A 249 13.23 10.24 12.45
N ASN A 250 12.09 9.97 11.80
CA ASN A 250 11.00 9.24 12.42
C ASN A 250 11.29 7.74 12.55
N LEU A 251 11.91 7.14 11.54
CA LEU A 251 12.40 5.76 11.65
C LEU A 251 13.50 5.66 12.72
N PHE A 252 14.42 6.62 12.76
CA PHE A 252 15.48 6.66 13.77
C PHE A 252 14.90 6.74 15.19
N LEU A 253 13.96 7.66 15.41
CA LEU A 253 13.24 7.80 16.68
C LEU A 253 12.57 6.48 17.07
N SER A 254 11.97 5.79 16.11
CA SER A 254 11.24 4.55 16.36
C SER A 254 12.16 3.38 16.73
N LEU A 255 13.36 3.32 16.17
CA LEU A 255 14.33 2.26 16.42
C LEU A 255 15.20 2.49 17.65
N THR A 256 15.37 3.74 18.08
CA THR A 256 16.31 4.10 19.17
C THR A 256 15.63 4.71 20.40
N GLY A 257 14.40 5.21 20.26
CA GLY A 257 13.71 5.97 21.30
C GLY A 257 14.26 7.39 21.53
N ASP A 258 15.30 7.81 20.79
CA ASP A 258 15.94 9.12 20.96
C ASP A 258 16.31 9.74 19.59
N LEU A 259 16.20 11.06 19.49
CA LEU A 259 16.60 11.83 18.31
C LEU A 259 17.80 12.74 18.55
N ARG A 260 18.37 12.74 19.76
CA ARG A 260 19.51 13.58 20.15
C ARG A 260 20.84 13.05 19.62
N LEU A 261 20.95 12.97 18.29
CA LEU A 261 22.18 12.59 17.60
C LEU A 261 23.36 13.50 17.96
N ASP A 262 23.09 14.76 18.27
CA ASP A 262 24.06 15.76 18.71
C ASP A 262 24.75 15.39 20.04
N GLN A 263 24.15 14.49 20.83
CA GLN A 263 24.70 14.00 22.10
C GLN A 263 25.45 12.67 21.96
N ILE A 264 25.54 12.13 20.75
CA ILE A 264 26.18 10.84 20.47
C ILE A 264 27.58 11.10 19.92
N ASP A 265 28.61 10.56 20.57
CA ASP A 265 30.01 10.76 20.18
C ASP A 265 30.39 9.95 18.94
N SER A 266 29.91 8.70 18.84
CA SER A 266 30.24 7.80 17.74
C SER A 266 29.05 6.92 17.29
N LYS A 267 29.12 6.38 16.07
CA LYS A 267 28.12 5.44 15.53
C LYS A 267 27.89 4.23 16.45
N GLY A 268 28.92 3.79 17.19
CA GLY A 268 28.85 2.63 18.07
C GLY A 268 28.00 2.86 19.33
N ASP A 269 27.77 4.13 19.69
CA ASP A 269 26.98 4.53 20.86
C ASP A 269 25.48 4.63 20.52
N ILE A 270 25.11 4.40 19.25
CA ILE A 270 23.72 4.35 18.83
C ILE A 270 23.14 2.98 19.20
N HIS A 271 22.23 2.96 20.17
CA HIS A 271 21.60 1.75 20.65
C HIS A 271 20.21 1.58 20.03
N GLN A 272 20.03 0.46 19.32
CA GLN A 272 18.71 0.02 18.90
C GLN A 272 17.98 -0.57 20.10
N VAL A 273 16.74 -0.13 20.35
CA VAL A 273 15.97 -0.55 21.53
C VAL A 273 15.03 -1.74 21.28
N VAL A 274 14.84 -2.14 20.02
CA VAL A 274 13.97 -3.27 19.63
C VAL A 274 14.66 -4.20 18.62
N PRO A 275 14.54 -5.53 18.73
CA PRO A 275 15.08 -6.46 17.72
C PRO A 275 14.35 -6.37 16.38
N THR A 276 15.11 -6.40 15.28
CA THR A 276 14.57 -6.28 13.91
C THR A 276 15.14 -7.33 12.96
N ILE A 277 14.39 -7.64 11.89
CA ILE A 277 14.85 -8.45 10.76
C ILE A 277 15.67 -7.59 9.80
N ASN A 278 16.96 -7.89 9.65
CA ASN A 278 17.86 -7.30 8.63
C ASN A 278 17.95 -5.75 8.57
N VAL A 279 17.33 -5.00 9.48
CA VAL A 279 17.35 -3.53 9.53
C VAL A 279 18.05 -3.07 10.80
N SER A 280 19.20 -2.44 10.70
CA SER A 280 19.92 -1.85 11.85
C SER A 280 19.71 -0.35 11.92
N VAL A 281 20.05 0.28 13.04
CA VAL A 281 20.08 1.75 13.09
C VAL A 281 21.04 2.31 12.04
N GLY A 282 20.51 3.22 11.22
CA GLY A 282 21.18 3.78 10.04
C GLY A 282 21.01 2.98 8.74
N ASP A 283 20.37 1.80 8.78
CA ASP A 283 19.68 1.24 7.63
C ASP A 283 18.37 2.00 7.47
N VAL A 284 18.44 3.25 7.02
CA VAL A 284 17.20 3.93 6.67
C VAL A 284 16.80 3.42 5.30
N VAL A 285 15.68 2.69 5.28
CA VAL A 285 15.08 2.10 4.09
C VAL A 285 13.61 2.47 4.11
N LEU A 286 13.23 3.40 3.25
CA LEU A 286 11.82 3.66 2.95
C LEU A 286 11.65 3.23 1.51
N PRO A 287 11.18 1.99 1.29
CA PRO A 287 11.15 1.46 -0.06
C PRO A 287 10.20 2.29 -0.90
N VAL A 288 9.12 2.83 -0.34
CA VAL A 288 8.27 3.81 -1.03
C VAL A 288 7.41 4.61 -0.06
N LEU A 289 7.21 5.91 -0.29
CA LEU A 289 5.92 6.54 -0.01
C LEU A 289 5.19 6.59 -1.34
N VAL A 290 4.23 5.70 -1.58
CA VAL A 290 3.43 5.79 -2.82
C VAL A 290 2.22 6.62 -2.46
N GLY A 291 2.04 7.75 -3.13
CA GLY A 291 0.70 8.14 -3.51
C GLY A 291 0.64 8.07 -5.03
N ALA A 292 -0.03 7.07 -5.59
CA ALA A 292 -0.43 7.20 -6.97
C ALA A 292 -1.69 8.04 -7.04
N PHE A 293 -2.03 8.41 -8.26
CA PHE A 293 -3.08 9.34 -8.68
C PHE A 293 -4.40 9.29 -7.89
N ASP A 294 -4.70 8.24 -7.11
CA ASP A 294 -5.94 8.06 -6.34
C ASP A 294 -5.81 7.49 -4.89
N SER A 295 -4.62 7.17 -4.34
CA SER A 295 -4.53 6.25 -3.17
C SER A 295 -3.84 6.72 -1.88
N GLY A 296 -3.43 7.98 -1.75
CA GLY A 296 -2.88 8.49 -0.48
C GLY A 296 -1.48 8.04 -0.12
N PRO A 297 -0.89 8.47 1.02
CA PRO A 297 0.37 7.94 1.51
C PRO A 297 0.31 6.42 1.73
N ALA A 298 1.35 5.69 1.34
CA ALA A 298 1.48 4.26 1.61
C ALA A 298 2.95 3.84 1.66
N VAL A 299 3.31 2.88 2.52
CA VAL A 299 4.63 2.21 2.47
C VAL A 299 4.57 0.83 1.81
N ILE A 300 5.64 0.46 1.09
CA ILE A 300 5.85 -0.96 0.75
C ILE A 300 6.44 -1.66 1.98
N PRO A 301 5.74 -2.63 2.58
CA PRO A 301 6.26 -3.33 3.74
C PRO A 301 7.44 -4.25 3.37
N MET A 302 8.35 -4.48 4.31
CA MET A 302 9.56 -5.29 4.11
C MET A 302 9.27 -6.74 4.48
N HIS A 303 8.60 -7.49 3.62
CA HIS A 303 8.41 -8.92 3.83
C HIS A 303 9.64 -9.69 3.35
N ASP A 304 10.03 -10.70 4.10
CA ASP A 304 11.15 -11.62 3.79
C ASP A 304 12.56 -11.01 3.81
N GLY A 305 12.74 -9.87 4.49
CA GLY A 305 14.05 -9.29 4.74
C GLY A 305 14.70 -8.66 3.51
N ALA A 306 13.92 -8.43 2.46
CA ALA A 306 14.38 -7.83 1.23
C ALA A 306 14.48 -6.30 1.41
N LEU A 307 15.73 -5.81 1.49
CA LEU A 307 16.04 -4.41 1.78
C LEU A 307 16.17 -3.59 0.50
N GLY A 308 15.67 -2.35 0.53
CA GLY A 308 16.16 -1.29 -0.34
C GLY A 308 17.63 -0.93 -0.01
N PRO A 309 18.33 -0.18 -0.89
CA PRO A 309 19.68 0.31 -0.65
C PRO A 309 19.73 1.17 0.61
N ARG A 310 20.73 0.94 1.47
CA ARG A 310 20.93 1.69 2.71
C ARG A 310 21.09 3.18 2.42
N GLY A 311 20.23 4.02 3.01
CA GLY A 311 20.22 5.46 2.79
C GLY A 311 19.60 5.87 1.45
N GLY A 312 19.19 4.92 0.62
CA GLY A 312 18.44 5.18 -0.60
C GLY A 312 16.94 5.16 -0.30
N HIS A 313 16.36 6.35 -0.23
CA HIS A 313 14.92 6.53 -0.05
C HIS A 313 14.23 6.79 -1.37
N LEU A 314 13.12 6.10 -1.61
CA LEU A 314 12.19 6.52 -2.65
C LEU A 314 11.04 7.28 -2.01
N ALA A 315 11.08 8.60 -2.10
CA ALA A 315 9.94 9.44 -1.78
C ALA A 315 9.21 9.74 -3.10
N PHE A 316 8.03 9.16 -3.31
CA PHE A 316 7.09 9.60 -4.35
C PHE A 316 5.99 10.38 -3.66
N ILE A 317 6.16 11.68 -3.64
CA ILE A 317 5.14 12.51 -3.02
C ILE A 317 4.27 13.01 -4.15
N PRO A 318 2.96 12.71 -4.15
CA PRO A 318 2.03 13.40 -5.01
C PRO A 318 2.26 14.91 -4.91
N TRP A 319 2.29 15.59 -6.05
CA TRP A 319 2.55 17.04 -6.10
C TRP A 319 1.63 17.83 -5.16
N ASN A 320 0.37 17.40 -5.01
CA ASN A 320 -0.58 17.98 -4.08
C ASN A 320 -0.22 17.77 -2.60
N LEU A 321 0.43 16.65 -2.23
CA LEU A 321 0.85 16.40 -0.84
C LEU A 321 2.13 17.17 -0.48
N ILE A 322 2.98 17.51 -1.47
CA ILE A 322 4.14 18.37 -1.26
C ILE A 322 3.72 19.75 -0.74
N GLU A 323 2.63 20.30 -1.26
CA GLU A 323 2.11 21.62 -0.87
C GLU A 323 1.56 21.67 0.56
N VAL A 324 1.38 20.52 1.21
CA VAL A 324 0.85 20.42 2.58
C VAL A 324 1.72 19.51 3.46
N LEU A 325 3.00 19.35 3.10
CA LEU A 325 3.91 18.40 3.74
C LEU A 325 3.91 18.47 5.29
N PRO A 326 3.99 19.65 5.94
CA PRO A 326 3.96 19.72 7.40
C PRO A 326 2.63 19.24 8.00
N LEU A 327 1.52 19.40 7.28
CA LEU A 327 0.18 19.02 7.73
C LEU A 327 -0.08 17.53 7.58
N ILE A 328 0.55 16.86 6.62
CA ILE A 328 0.39 15.41 6.37
C ILE A 328 1.43 14.55 7.12
N ASN A 329 2.42 15.17 7.77
CA ASN A 329 3.45 14.44 8.53
C ASN A 329 2.89 13.41 9.54
N PRO A 330 1.81 13.68 10.29
CA PRO A 330 1.22 12.66 11.17
C PRO A 330 0.72 11.39 10.44
N ILE A 331 0.26 11.50 9.19
CA ILE A 331 -0.09 10.33 8.37
C ILE A 331 1.16 9.57 7.94
N TYR A 332 2.26 10.25 7.61
CA TYR A 332 3.53 9.56 7.37
C TYR A 332 4.05 8.80 8.61
N MET A 333 3.61 9.17 9.83
CA MET A 333 3.96 8.45 11.04
C MET A 333 3.16 7.16 11.17
N HIS A 334 1.90 7.19 10.74
CA HIS A 334 1.08 6.00 10.58
C HIS A 334 1.75 5.03 9.58
N GLU A 335 2.18 5.52 8.41
CA GLU A 335 2.89 4.71 7.43
C GLU A 335 4.22 4.14 7.96
N THR A 336 4.95 4.92 8.76
CA THR A 336 6.16 4.41 9.45
C THR A 336 5.82 3.26 10.40
N GLY A 337 4.63 3.27 11.01
CA GLY A 337 4.12 2.17 11.83
C GLY A 337 4.01 0.85 11.06
N HIS A 338 3.48 0.87 9.83
CA HIS A 338 3.44 -0.32 8.97
C HIS A 338 4.83 -0.87 8.65
N LEU A 339 5.81 0.01 8.44
CA LEU A 339 7.20 -0.40 8.25
C LEU A 339 7.72 -1.12 9.50
N LEU A 340 7.53 -0.54 10.68
CA LEU A 340 7.97 -1.11 11.96
C LEU A 340 7.35 -2.48 12.23
N GLN A 341 6.05 -2.65 11.95
CA GLN A 341 5.36 -3.94 12.06
C GLN A 341 6.00 -5.02 11.19
N SER A 342 6.51 -4.65 10.02
CA SER A 342 7.16 -5.58 9.08
C SER A 342 8.59 -5.93 9.48
N VAL A 343 9.30 -5.01 10.16
CA VAL A 343 10.73 -5.21 10.48
C VAL A 343 10.97 -5.68 11.90
N ILE A 344 10.07 -5.48 12.87
CA ILE A 344 10.26 -5.98 14.24
C ILE A 344 9.99 -7.49 14.28
N VAL A 345 10.95 -8.25 14.82
CA VAL A 345 10.87 -9.71 14.89
C VAL A 345 9.63 -10.13 15.68
N ASP A 346 8.81 -11.00 15.09
CA ASP A 346 7.59 -11.57 15.69
C ASP A 346 6.53 -10.55 16.17
N PHE A 347 6.58 -9.29 15.71
CA PHE A 347 5.66 -8.23 16.17
C PHE A 347 4.19 -8.62 15.97
N MET A 348 3.79 -8.87 14.72
CA MET A 348 2.40 -9.20 14.38
C MET A 348 1.92 -10.47 15.10
N GLN A 349 2.80 -11.47 15.24
CA GLN A 349 2.48 -12.72 15.92
C GLN A 349 2.22 -12.51 17.41
N THR A 350 3.07 -11.71 18.05
CA THR A 350 2.99 -11.41 19.48
C THR A 350 1.72 -10.64 19.80
N TYR A 351 1.46 -9.57 19.05
CA TYR A 351 0.31 -8.70 19.30
C TYR A 351 -1.02 -9.35 18.90
N THR A 352 -1.05 -10.19 17.86
CA THR A 352 -2.21 -11.03 17.53
C THR A 352 -2.59 -11.97 18.68
N LYS A 353 -1.60 -12.63 19.29
CA LYS A 353 -1.81 -13.49 20.48
C LYS A 353 -2.27 -12.67 21.69
N LEU A 354 -1.73 -11.46 21.86
CA LEU A 354 -2.14 -10.55 22.94
C LEU A 354 -3.61 -10.16 22.82
N ILE A 355 -4.10 -9.79 21.62
CA ILE A 355 -5.52 -9.47 21.38
C ILE A 355 -6.40 -10.66 21.80
N ALA A 356 -6.13 -11.83 21.23
CA ALA A 356 -6.96 -13.01 21.44
C ALA A 356 -7.01 -13.43 22.93
N SER A 357 -5.86 -13.43 23.60
CA SER A 357 -5.78 -13.78 25.03
C SER A 357 -6.42 -12.73 25.93
N THR A 358 -6.29 -11.44 25.61
CA THR A 358 -6.90 -10.34 26.38
C THR A 358 -8.42 -10.41 26.34
N ILE A 359 -9.01 -10.56 25.15
CA ILE A 359 -10.47 -10.67 25.00
C ILE A 359 -10.97 -11.94 25.70
N ALA A 360 -10.32 -13.08 25.47
CA ALA A 360 -10.72 -14.35 26.10
C ALA A 360 -10.69 -14.28 27.63
N ALA A 361 -9.62 -13.72 28.21
CA ALA A 361 -9.49 -13.55 29.66
C ALA A 361 -10.55 -12.61 30.22
N ALA A 362 -10.83 -11.49 29.55
CA ALA A 362 -11.84 -10.53 30.01
C ALA A 362 -13.26 -11.10 29.98
N VAL A 363 -13.59 -11.92 28.96
CA VAL A 363 -14.88 -12.63 28.89
C VAL A 363 -14.97 -13.69 29.99
N GLN A 364 -13.91 -14.49 30.18
CA GLN A 364 -13.86 -15.51 31.23
C GLN A 364 -14.02 -14.90 32.63
N ASN A 365 -13.38 -13.75 32.87
CA ASN A 365 -13.44 -13.01 34.12
C ASN A 365 -14.68 -12.11 34.25
N LYS A 366 -15.56 -12.07 33.23
CA LYS A 366 -16.76 -11.24 33.16
C LYS A 366 -16.49 -9.73 33.29
N THR A 367 -15.29 -9.29 32.96
CA THR A 367 -14.93 -7.86 32.87
C THR A 367 -15.24 -7.27 31.49
N LEU A 368 -15.48 -8.13 30.50
CA LEU A 368 -16.04 -7.76 29.20
C LEU A 368 -17.37 -8.49 28.99
N THR A 369 -18.44 -7.73 28.78
CA THR A 369 -19.77 -8.23 28.45
C THR A 369 -20.33 -7.51 27.23
N PHE A 370 -20.85 -8.29 26.28
CA PHE A 370 -21.41 -7.78 25.04
C PHE A 370 -22.90 -7.51 25.18
N ASP A 371 -23.38 -6.42 24.58
CA ASP A 371 -24.80 -6.11 24.48
C ASP A 371 -25.47 -7.09 23.51
N GLU A 372 -24.77 -7.43 22.43
CA GLU A 372 -25.14 -8.48 21.50
C GLU A 372 -24.32 -9.75 21.79
N PRO A 373 -24.92 -10.84 22.31
CA PRO A 373 -24.16 -12.06 22.63
C PRO A 373 -23.68 -12.81 21.37
N PHE A 374 -24.29 -12.54 20.21
CA PHE A 374 -23.94 -13.12 18.93
C PHE A 374 -24.05 -12.09 17.80
N VAL A 375 -23.19 -12.21 16.80
CA VAL A 375 -23.27 -11.49 15.53
C VAL A 375 -23.79 -12.44 14.45
N MET A 376 -24.69 -11.97 13.60
CA MET A 376 -25.28 -12.76 12.52
C MET A 376 -24.38 -12.72 11.27
N LEU A 377 -23.97 -13.89 10.80
CA LEU A 377 -23.34 -14.09 9.49
C LEU A 377 -24.32 -14.86 8.61
N GLY A 378 -25.18 -14.14 7.88
CA GLY A 378 -26.38 -14.72 7.28
C GLY A 378 -27.26 -15.37 8.35
N SER A 379 -27.51 -16.68 8.24
CA SER A 379 -28.29 -17.44 9.23
C SER A 379 -27.46 -17.96 10.42
N GLN A 380 -26.13 -17.84 10.38
CA GLN A 380 -25.24 -18.36 11.41
C GLN A 380 -25.09 -17.38 12.58
N LYS A 381 -25.29 -17.87 13.81
CA LYS A 381 -24.97 -17.15 15.05
C LYS A 381 -23.50 -17.35 15.41
N VAL A 382 -22.73 -16.28 15.36
CA VAL A 382 -21.33 -16.26 15.77
C VAL A 382 -21.22 -15.67 17.16
N PRO A 383 -20.60 -16.33 18.15
CA PRO A 383 -20.37 -15.73 19.47
C PRO A 383 -19.61 -14.40 19.36
N ALA A 384 -20.08 -13.37 20.07
CA ALA A 384 -19.53 -12.03 19.96
C ALA A 384 -18.03 -11.94 20.32
N ASP A 385 -17.58 -12.72 21.31
CA ASP A 385 -16.16 -12.79 21.66
C ASP A 385 -15.30 -13.29 20.49
N LYS A 386 -15.78 -14.29 19.74
CA LYS A 386 -15.09 -14.81 18.55
C LYS A 386 -15.11 -13.83 17.40
N PHE A 387 -16.25 -13.19 17.16
CA PHE A 387 -16.39 -12.19 16.10
C PHE A 387 -15.45 -11.00 16.34
N TRP A 388 -15.49 -10.40 17.52
CA TRP A 388 -14.65 -9.24 17.83
C TRP A 388 -13.17 -9.57 17.92
N THR A 389 -12.81 -10.78 18.37
CA THR A 389 -11.42 -11.26 18.29
C THR A 389 -10.93 -11.28 16.85
N MET A 390 -11.73 -11.82 15.91
CA MET A 390 -11.40 -11.82 14.48
C MET A 390 -11.27 -10.38 13.93
N VAL A 391 -12.20 -9.49 14.24
CA VAL A 391 -12.19 -8.09 13.77
C VAL A 391 -10.89 -7.40 14.18
N PHE A 392 -10.56 -7.40 15.47
CA PHE A 392 -9.37 -6.70 15.98
C PHE A 392 -8.06 -7.34 15.52
N MET A 393 -8.02 -8.67 15.36
CA MET A 393 -6.86 -9.33 14.75
C MET A 393 -6.70 -8.92 13.28
N GLY A 394 -7.78 -8.96 12.49
CA GLY A 394 -7.75 -8.63 11.06
C GLY A 394 -7.44 -7.17 10.76
N GLN A 395 -7.73 -6.29 11.70
CA GLN A 395 -7.47 -4.84 11.59
C GLN A 395 -6.18 -4.40 12.29
N LEU A 396 -5.41 -5.32 12.87
CA LEU A 396 -4.24 -5.02 13.69
C LEU A 396 -3.23 -4.08 13.01
N GLY A 397 -2.90 -4.32 11.74
CA GLY A 397 -1.91 -3.50 11.02
C GLY A 397 -2.26 -2.01 11.04
N GLU A 398 -3.53 -1.68 10.77
CA GLU A 398 -4.05 -0.31 10.75
C GLU A 398 -4.19 0.27 12.17
N LEU A 399 -4.71 -0.53 13.10
CA LEU A 399 -4.93 -0.10 14.49
C LEU A 399 -3.60 0.25 15.19
N ASP A 400 -2.56 -0.56 14.98
CA ASP A 400 -1.23 -0.26 15.52
C ASP A 400 -0.54 0.88 14.76
N ALA A 401 -0.74 1.02 13.46
CA ALA A 401 -0.22 2.16 12.70
C ALA A 401 -0.84 3.49 13.18
N ASP A 402 -2.13 3.52 13.52
CA ASP A 402 -2.76 4.66 14.20
C ASP A 402 -2.09 4.95 15.55
N ASN A 403 -1.83 3.90 16.34
CA ASN A 403 -1.14 4.04 17.62
C ASN A 403 0.28 4.63 17.44
N TRP A 404 1.00 4.25 16.38
CA TRP A 404 2.28 4.88 16.02
C TRP A 404 2.14 6.36 15.67
N GLY A 405 1.16 6.70 14.82
CA GLY A 405 0.86 8.09 14.46
C GLY A 405 0.55 8.95 15.69
N MET A 406 -0.26 8.44 16.61
CA MET A 406 -0.63 9.12 17.85
C MET A 406 0.54 9.26 18.82
N ARG A 407 1.33 8.20 19.02
CA ARG A 407 2.48 8.23 19.96
C ARG A 407 3.59 9.16 19.53
N THR A 408 3.79 9.33 18.23
CA THR A 408 4.83 10.22 17.68
C THR A 408 4.35 11.66 17.55
N SER A 409 3.12 11.86 17.07
CA SER A 409 2.59 13.19 16.73
C SER A 409 1.71 13.80 17.83
N GLY A 410 1.26 13.02 18.80
CA GLY A 410 0.25 13.41 19.77
C GLY A 410 -1.17 13.10 19.28
N PRO A 411 -2.09 12.67 20.17
CA PRO A 411 -3.46 12.32 19.82
C PRO A 411 -4.24 13.42 19.10
N GLY A 412 -4.17 14.65 19.61
CA GLY A 412 -4.91 15.78 19.04
C GLY A 412 -4.48 16.15 17.62
N ALA A 413 -3.18 16.09 17.32
CA ALA A 413 -2.67 16.37 15.98
C ALA A 413 -2.97 15.22 15.02
N PHE A 414 -2.76 13.97 15.44
CA PHE A 414 -3.01 12.81 14.59
C PHE A 414 -4.50 12.68 14.22
N ALA A 415 -5.41 12.74 15.20
CA ALA A 415 -6.85 12.61 14.93
C ALA A 415 -7.36 13.71 13.98
N LYS A 416 -6.95 14.97 14.19
CA LYS A 416 -7.30 16.09 13.32
C LYS A 416 -6.71 15.96 11.91
N CYS A 417 -5.49 15.46 11.79
CA CYS A 417 -4.85 15.19 10.51
C CYS A 417 -5.61 14.09 9.74
N PHE A 418 -5.92 12.98 10.41
CA PHE A 418 -6.70 11.87 9.87
C PHE A 418 -8.09 12.31 9.42
N ILE A 419 -8.80 13.05 10.27
CA ILE A 419 -10.12 13.62 9.96
C ILE A 419 -10.06 14.51 8.71
N ASN A 420 -9.07 15.41 8.64
CA ASN A 420 -8.91 16.30 7.49
C ASN A 420 -8.65 15.48 6.21
N TYR A 421 -7.79 14.47 6.31
CA TYR A 421 -7.44 13.60 5.20
C TYR A 421 -8.65 12.82 4.66
N VAL A 422 -9.43 12.17 5.53
CA VAL A 422 -10.67 11.47 5.15
C VAL A 422 -11.68 12.45 4.55
N GLY A 423 -11.88 13.61 5.18
CA GLY A 423 -12.79 14.64 4.67
C GLY A 423 -12.39 15.15 3.29
N ALA A 424 -11.10 15.36 3.04
CA ALA A 424 -10.59 15.78 1.75
C ALA A 424 -10.80 14.72 0.66
N MET A 425 -10.59 13.43 0.97
CA MET A 425 -10.86 12.34 0.03
C MET A 425 -12.35 12.24 -0.31
N THR A 426 -13.22 12.40 0.68
CA THR A 426 -14.67 12.47 0.47
C THR A 426 -15.04 13.66 -0.41
N GLU A 427 -14.50 14.85 -0.14
CA GLU A 427 -14.77 16.06 -0.94
C GLU A 427 -14.29 15.90 -2.39
N VAL A 428 -13.11 15.31 -2.61
CA VAL A 428 -12.61 15.04 -3.96
C VAL A 428 -13.55 14.09 -4.72
N ALA A 429 -14.10 13.08 -4.03
CA ALA A 429 -15.00 12.10 -4.64
C ALA A 429 -16.39 12.68 -4.97
N VAL A 430 -16.94 13.53 -4.09
CA VAL A 430 -18.33 14.05 -4.22
C VAL A 430 -18.41 15.45 -4.82
N GLY A 431 -17.33 16.23 -4.73
CA GLY A 431 -17.19 17.60 -5.20
C GLY A 431 -17.99 18.67 -4.43
N ASN A 432 -18.71 18.28 -3.36
CA ASN A 432 -19.45 19.19 -2.48
C ASN A 432 -19.86 18.52 -1.16
N MET A 433 -19.13 18.83 -0.08
CA MET A 433 -19.35 18.30 1.27
C MET A 433 -20.73 18.62 1.84
N ASP A 434 -21.36 19.74 1.44
CA ASP A 434 -22.70 20.11 1.94
C ASP A 434 -23.78 19.09 1.52
N LYS A 435 -23.48 18.25 0.54
CA LYS A 435 -24.39 17.19 0.03
C LYS A 435 -24.13 15.84 0.65
N VAL A 436 -23.11 15.71 1.49
CA VAL A 436 -22.75 14.47 2.15
C VAL A 436 -23.46 14.45 3.50
N ASP A 437 -24.17 13.36 3.79
CA ASP A 437 -24.92 13.19 5.03
C ASP A 437 -24.02 12.80 6.22
N HIS A 438 -22.86 12.20 5.93
CA HIS A 438 -21.83 11.84 6.90
C HIS A 438 -20.46 11.68 6.25
N VAL A 439 -19.39 12.16 6.91
CA VAL A 439 -18.02 12.07 6.39
C VAL A 439 -17.39 10.71 6.70
N LEU A 440 -17.71 10.13 7.85
CA LEU A 440 -17.05 8.94 8.36
C LEU A 440 -17.77 7.67 7.96
N ARG A 441 -17.06 6.81 7.23
CA ARG A 441 -17.59 5.53 6.75
C ARG A 441 -17.90 4.59 7.94
N MET A 442 -19.14 4.07 7.99
CA MET A 442 -19.59 3.05 8.95
C MET A 442 -19.65 1.62 8.36
N GLY A 443 -19.32 1.50 7.07
CA GLY A 443 -19.31 0.25 6.32
C GLY A 443 -17.91 -0.15 5.85
N SER A 444 -17.68 -1.44 5.71
CA SER A 444 -16.45 -2.00 5.13
C SER A 444 -16.84 -3.23 4.30
N SER A 445 -15.87 -3.95 3.73
CA SER A 445 -16.16 -5.17 3.02
C SER A 445 -15.58 -6.43 3.67
N TYR A 446 -16.06 -7.58 3.21
CA TYR A 446 -15.45 -8.86 3.49
C TYR A 446 -15.47 -9.75 2.26
N LYS A 447 -14.50 -10.65 2.16
CA LYS A 447 -14.36 -11.64 1.09
C LYS A 447 -14.58 -13.04 1.64
N VAL A 448 -15.11 -13.92 0.80
CA VAL A 448 -15.22 -15.36 1.12
C VAL A 448 -14.01 -16.07 0.53
N VAL A 449 -13.24 -16.75 1.38
CA VAL A 449 -12.00 -17.42 1.00
C VAL A 449 -12.12 -18.92 1.26
N GLN A 450 -11.69 -19.73 0.29
CA GLN A 450 -11.61 -21.17 0.44
C GLN A 450 -10.14 -21.61 0.61
N SER A 451 -9.86 -22.34 1.68
CA SER A 451 -8.55 -22.93 1.92
C SER A 451 -8.31 -24.17 1.04
N LYS A 452 -7.05 -24.60 0.92
CA LYS A 452 -6.64 -25.75 0.08
C LYS A 452 -7.31 -27.07 0.47
N ASP A 453 -7.71 -27.22 1.73
CA ASP A 453 -8.45 -28.37 2.28
C ASP A 453 -9.97 -28.27 2.07
N GLY A 454 -10.44 -27.23 1.37
CA GLY A 454 -11.83 -27.05 0.96
C GLY A 454 -12.71 -26.32 1.97
N LYS A 455 -12.18 -25.89 3.12
CA LYS A 455 -12.93 -25.11 4.11
C LYS A 455 -13.19 -23.69 3.61
N VAL A 456 -14.34 -23.14 3.97
CA VAL A 456 -14.77 -21.80 3.58
C VAL A 456 -14.76 -20.89 4.79
N SER A 457 -14.13 -19.72 4.65
CA SER A 457 -13.97 -18.72 5.69
C SER A 457 -14.29 -17.32 5.17
N ILE A 458 -14.44 -16.36 6.08
CA ILE A 458 -14.55 -14.95 5.74
C ILE A 458 -13.24 -14.23 6.09
N GLN A 459 -12.83 -13.30 5.23
CA GLN A 459 -11.72 -12.39 5.46
C GLN A 459 -12.26 -10.97 5.41
N LEU A 460 -12.12 -10.24 6.51
CA LEU A 460 -12.54 -8.84 6.56
C LEU A 460 -11.52 -7.94 5.84
N GLU A 461 -11.97 -6.82 5.29
CA GLU A 461 -11.09 -5.73 4.87
C GLU A 461 -10.22 -5.28 6.07
N PRO A 462 -8.89 -5.20 5.90
CA PRO A 462 -7.98 -4.76 6.94
C PRO A 462 -8.22 -3.32 7.43
N HIS A 463 -8.77 -2.44 6.59
CA HIS A 463 -9.09 -1.06 6.96
C HIS A 463 -10.34 -1.02 7.86
N PRO A 464 -10.23 -0.51 9.11
CA PRO A 464 -11.39 -0.28 9.94
C PRO A 464 -12.32 0.78 9.35
N GLN A 465 -13.58 0.71 9.74
CA GLN A 465 -14.56 1.76 9.51
C GLN A 465 -14.16 3.04 10.25
N ASP A 466 -14.23 4.21 9.60
CA ASP A 466 -13.66 5.46 10.11
C ASP A 466 -14.32 5.91 11.41
N GLY A 467 -15.65 5.76 11.55
CA GLY A 467 -16.39 6.14 12.75
C GLY A 467 -15.88 5.41 14.01
N PRO A 468 -15.93 4.07 14.07
CA PRO A 468 -15.36 3.29 15.17
C PRO A 468 -13.84 3.45 15.32
N ARG A 469 -13.10 3.63 14.21
CA ARG A 469 -11.65 3.85 14.24
C ARG A 469 -11.29 5.12 15.01
N ILE A 470 -11.96 6.23 14.74
CA ILE A 470 -11.74 7.51 15.43
C ILE A 470 -12.39 7.50 16.82
N GLY A 471 -13.69 7.23 16.88
CA GLY A 471 -14.52 7.40 18.07
C GLY A 471 -14.25 6.38 19.17
N SER A 472 -13.76 5.18 18.82
CA SER A 472 -13.51 4.12 19.78
C SER A 472 -12.01 3.82 19.92
N TRP A 473 -11.33 3.46 18.82
CA TRP A 473 -9.93 3.05 18.89
C TRP A 473 -8.98 4.22 19.20
N GLN A 474 -8.93 5.23 18.35
CA GLN A 474 -8.07 6.40 18.58
C GLN A 474 -8.44 7.11 19.89
N ALA A 475 -9.73 7.25 20.21
CA ALA A 475 -10.16 7.80 21.50
C ALA A 475 -9.67 6.98 22.71
N ALA A 476 -9.62 5.65 22.62
CA ALA A 476 -9.07 4.80 23.68
C ALA A 476 -7.56 5.01 23.83
N ILE A 477 -6.80 5.02 22.73
CA ILE A 477 -5.35 5.29 22.75
C ILE A 477 -5.05 6.68 23.33
N ALA A 478 -5.82 7.71 22.95
CA ALA A 478 -5.69 9.06 23.50
C ALA A 478 -5.89 9.05 25.04
N SER A 479 -6.81 8.24 25.54
CA SER A 479 -7.07 8.10 26.98
C SER A 479 -5.87 7.45 27.69
N GLU A 480 -5.30 6.38 27.13
CA GLU A 480 -4.12 5.69 27.66
C GLU A 480 -2.85 6.56 27.64
N MET A 481 -2.75 7.45 26.66
CA MET A 481 -1.68 8.44 26.55
C MET A 481 -1.83 9.63 27.51
N GLY A 482 -2.97 9.77 28.20
CA GLY A 482 -3.23 10.88 29.11
C GLY A 482 -3.78 12.14 28.44
N TYR A 483 -4.47 12.01 27.31
CA TYR A 483 -5.12 13.10 26.56
C TYR A 483 -6.66 12.97 26.58
N PRO A 484 -7.31 13.18 27.74
CA PRO A 484 -8.77 13.00 27.87
C PRO A 484 -9.58 14.00 27.02
N VAL A 485 -9.04 15.20 26.76
CA VAL A 485 -9.68 16.20 25.90
C VAL A 485 -9.71 15.74 24.44
N ASP A 486 -8.58 15.24 23.93
CA ASP A 486 -8.51 14.71 22.56
C ASP A 486 -9.35 13.43 22.41
N ALA A 487 -9.37 12.58 23.45
CA ALA A 487 -10.24 11.40 23.48
C ALA A 487 -11.73 11.78 23.42
N LYS A 488 -12.13 12.88 24.09
CA LYS A 488 -13.50 13.39 24.02
C LYS A 488 -13.78 13.97 22.63
N TYR A 489 -12.86 14.78 22.09
CA TYR A 489 -12.99 15.35 20.75
C TYR A 489 -13.20 14.26 19.68
N ALA A 490 -12.38 13.21 19.68
CA ALA A 490 -12.52 12.10 18.74
C ALA A 490 -13.89 11.41 18.82
N ARG A 491 -14.41 11.20 20.04
CA ARG A 491 -15.76 10.65 20.27
C ARG A 491 -16.85 11.57 19.77
N ASP A 492 -16.78 12.85 20.12
CA ASP A 492 -17.78 13.85 19.74
C ASP A 492 -17.83 13.98 18.20
N TYR A 493 -16.66 14.04 17.54
CA TYR A 493 -16.55 14.12 16.09
C TYR A 493 -17.11 12.87 15.40
N ALA A 494 -16.75 11.68 15.89
CA ALA A 494 -17.31 10.43 15.36
C ALA A 494 -18.84 10.38 15.52
N ALA A 495 -19.36 10.84 16.65
CA ALA A 495 -20.80 10.88 16.89
C ALA A 495 -21.53 11.87 15.95
N SER A 496 -20.91 12.99 15.56
CA SER A 496 -21.53 13.95 14.64
C SER A 496 -21.39 13.55 13.16
N GLU A 497 -20.28 12.92 12.79
CA GLU A 497 -19.90 12.70 11.39
C GLU A 497 -20.08 11.27 10.88
N SER A 498 -20.66 10.37 11.67
CA SER A 498 -20.97 8.99 11.27
C SER A 498 -22.42 8.75 10.79
N GLY A 499 -23.23 9.81 10.70
CA GLY A 499 -24.60 9.74 10.18
C GLY A 499 -25.63 9.19 11.17
N LYS A 500 -26.88 9.08 10.73
CA LYS A 500 -28.04 8.80 11.60
C LYS A 500 -28.05 7.40 12.23
N ASP A 501 -27.37 6.44 11.62
CA ASP A 501 -27.30 5.03 12.06
C ASP A 501 -25.95 4.67 12.73
N ALA A 502 -25.25 5.67 13.28
CA ALA A 502 -23.91 5.55 13.89
C ALA A 502 -23.80 4.58 15.10
N THR A 503 -24.86 3.85 15.44
CA THR A 503 -24.84 2.79 16.45
C THR A 503 -24.41 1.43 15.90
N ARG A 504 -24.31 1.26 14.57
CA ARG A 504 -23.98 -0.01 13.93
C ARG A 504 -22.79 0.08 12.98
N ILE A 505 -21.97 -0.96 13.01
CA ILE A 505 -20.88 -1.21 12.06
C ILE A 505 -21.38 -2.24 11.05
N THR A 506 -21.03 -2.08 9.77
CA THR A 506 -21.44 -3.02 8.72
C THR A 506 -20.25 -3.53 7.90
N TRP A 507 -20.35 -4.78 7.45
CA TRP A 507 -19.46 -5.36 6.44
C TRP A 507 -20.29 -5.96 5.31
N VAL A 508 -20.04 -5.51 4.08
CA VAL A 508 -20.75 -5.98 2.89
C VAL A 508 -19.89 -7.02 2.16
N GLY A 509 -20.47 -8.16 1.84
CA GLY A 509 -19.73 -9.23 1.16
C GLY A 509 -19.43 -8.89 -0.30
N GLU A 510 -18.16 -8.99 -0.69
CA GLU A 510 -17.72 -8.86 -2.07
C GLU A 510 -17.70 -10.22 -2.76
N LEU A 511 -18.31 -10.30 -3.95
CA LEU A 511 -18.17 -11.47 -4.81
C LEU A 511 -16.76 -11.48 -5.42
N PRO A 512 -16.14 -12.66 -5.64
CA PRO A 512 -14.90 -12.76 -6.39
C PRO A 512 -15.04 -12.10 -7.77
N GLU A 513 -14.06 -11.30 -8.19
CA GLU A 513 -14.01 -10.76 -9.55
C GLU A 513 -14.09 -11.90 -10.58
N GLY A 514 -14.95 -11.76 -11.59
CA GLY A 514 -15.32 -12.82 -12.55
C GLY A 514 -16.69 -13.49 -12.29
N ALA A 515 -17.36 -13.16 -11.17
CA ALA A 515 -18.74 -13.60 -10.91
C ALA A 515 -19.82 -12.68 -11.53
N LYS A 516 -19.43 -11.55 -12.13
CA LYS A 516 -20.34 -10.67 -12.87
C LYS A 516 -20.67 -11.33 -14.20
N GLY A 517 -21.88 -11.88 -14.30
CA GLY A 517 -22.31 -12.62 -15.48
C GLY A 517 -22.61 -11.70 -16.66
N GLU A 518 -22.06 -12.06 -17.82
CA GLU A 518 -22.86 -12.26 -19.03
C GLU A 518 -22.64 -13.70 -19.48
N ASP A 519 -23.73 -14.43 -19.69
CA ASP A 519 -23.73 -15.79 -20.22
C ASP A 519 -23.59 -15.73 -21.74
N GLU A 520 -22.37 -15.86 -22.28
CA GLU A 520 -22.17 -16.37 -23.64
C GLU A 520 -21.01 -17.37 -23.68
N GLY A 521 -21.26 -18.49 -24.37
CA GLY A 521 -20.63 -19.78 -24.13
C GLY A 521 -19.17 -19.93 -24.54
N GLY A 522 -18.48 -20.82 -23.83
CA GLY A 522 -17.15 -21.35 -24.16
C GLY A 522 -16.58 -22.16 -23.01
N ASP A 523 -15.89 -23.26 -23.31
CA ASP A 523 -15.58 -24.39 -22.41
C ASP A 523 -14.55 -24.14 -21.27
N SER A 524 -14.78 -23.14 -20.40
CA SER A 524 -14.09 -23.02 -19.08
C SER A 524 -14.93 -23.58 -17.91
N PHE A 525 -15.88 -24.46 -18.24
CA PHE A 525 -17.07 -24.80 -17.46
C PHE A 525 -16.84 -25.45 -16.09
N LEU A 526 -15.62 -25.82 -15.70
CA LEU A 526 -15.34 -26.56 -14.45
C LEU A 526 -14.89 -25.70 -13.25
N SER A 527 -14.19 -24.58 -13.47
CA SER A 527 -13.79 -23.68 -12.36
C SER A 527 -14.91 -22.70 -12.01
N LEU A 528 -15.56 -22.13 -13.02
CA LEU A 528 -16.72 -21.24 -12.87
C LEU A 528 -17.97 -21.98 -12.38
N LYS A 529 -18.24 -23.24 -12.78
CA LYS A 529 -19.32 -24.02 -12.13
C LYS A 529 -19.02 -24.33 -10.67
N ARG A 530 -17.75 -24.56 -10.30
CA ARG A 530 -17.38 -24.77 -8.89
C ARG A 530 -17.55 -23.48 -8.10
N ILE A 531 -17.06 -22.34 -8.60
CA ILE A 531 -17.23 -21.04 -7.94
C ILE A 531 -18.71 -20.63 -7.91
N ARG A 532 -19.47 -20.78 -9.01
CA ARG A 532 -20.92 -20.53 -9.05
C ARG A 532 -21.71 -21.53 -8.18
N SER A 533 -21.32 -22.80 -8.07
CA SER A 533 -21.98 -23.75 -7.16
C SER A 533 -21.59 -23.55 -5.70
N LEU A 534 -20.38 -23.04 -5.43
CA LEU A 534 -19.90 -22.61 -4.12
C LEU A 534 -20.62 -21.34 -3.67
N ILE A 535 -20.70 -20.33 -4.54
CA ILE A 535 -21.50 -19.12 -4.34
C ILE A 535 -22.96 -19.53 -4.17
N ALA A 536 -23.54 -20.36 -5.04
CA ALA A 536 -24.93 -20.83 -4.89
C ALA A 536 -25.16 -21.68 -3.63
N SER A 537 -24.18 -22.44 -3.14
CA SER A 537 -24.28 -23.19 -1.88
C SER A 537 -24.14 -22.27 -0.67
N ALA A 538 -23.18 -21.33 -0.68
CA ALA A 538 -23.02 -20.27 0.30
C ALA A 538 -24.29 -19.42 0.38
N LEU A 539 -24.81 -18.95 -0.75
CA LEU A 539 -26.06 -18.19 -0.84
C LEU A 539 -27.27 -19.01 -0.41
N LYS A 540 -27.39 -20.29 -0.78
CA LYS A 540 -28.47 -21.16 -0.28
C LYS A 540 -28.42 -21.35 1.25
N MET A 541 -27.22 -21.28 1.86
CA MET A 541 -27.05 -21.33 3.30
C MET A 541 -27.34 -19.97 3.98
N LEU A 542 -27.01 -18.87 3.30
CA LEU A 542 -27.18 -17.50 3.81
C LEU A 542 -28.60 -16.94 3.55
N ALA A 543 -29.35 -17.46 2.55
CA ALA A 543 -30.66 -16.96 2.11
C ALA A 543 -31.88 -17.59 2.82
N ARG A 544 -31.71 -18.34 3.92
CA ARG A 544 -32.85 -18.82 4.71
C ARG A 544 -33.37 -17.74 5.67
N GLN A 545 -33.87 -16.64 5.11
CA GLN A 545 -34.98 -15.81 5.61
C GLN A 545 -35.08 -14.52 4.78
N SER A 546 -35.93 -14.55 3.75
CA SER A 546 -36.65 -13.37 3.27
C SER A 546 -38.01 -13.86 2.75
N ASP A 547 -38.86 -14.33 3.66
CA ASP A 547 -40.29 -14.39 3.40
C ASP A 547 -40.86 -13.02 3.75
N ASP A 548 -40.80 -12.09 2.80
CA ASP A 548 -41.93 -11.22 2.47
C ASP A 548 -41.67 -10.42 1.19
N ASP A 549 -42.69 -10.46 0.33
CA ASP A 549 -43.06 -9.56 -0.75
C ASP A 549 -42.29 -9.50 -2.09
N THR A 550 -42.82 -10.34 -3.00
CA THR A 550 -43.33 -10.03 -4.35
C THR A 550 -42.38 -9.61 -5.48
N GLN A 551 -42.35 -10.50 -6.49
CA GLN A 551 -42.42 -10.23 -7.93
C GLN A 551 -41.68 -8.99 -8.45
N ASP A 552 -40.42 -9.17 -8.83
CA ASP A 552 -39.95 -8.62 -10.10
C ASP A 552 -38.86 -9.54 -10.67
N ALA A 553 -39.15 -10.16 -11.81
CA ALA A 553 -38.29 -11.11 -12.50
C ALA A 553 -37.25 -10.36 -13.35
N GLY A 554 -36.39 -9.59 -12.68
CA GLY A 554 -35.11 -9.14 -13.23
C GLY A 554 -34.00 -9.89 -12.50
N GLN A 555 -33.05 -10.48 -13.24
CA GLN A 555 -31.89 -11.19 -12.70
C GLN A 555 -31.12 -10.34 -11.66
N LYS A 556 -31.52 -10.39 -10.39
CA LYS A 556 -30.72 -9.83 -9.29
C LYS A 556 -29.58 -10.78 -9.05
N GLN A 557 -28.37 -10.36 -9.40
CA GLN A 557 -27.14 -11.04 -9.00
C GLN A 557 -27.21 -11.35 -7.50
N PRO A 558 -26.82 -12.55 -7.09
CA PRO A 558 -26.97 -12.91 -5.71
C PRO A 558 -26.02 -12.09 -4.82
N LYS A 559 -26.56 -11.44 -3.81
CA LYS A 559 -25.80 -10.64 -2.85
C LYS A 559 -25.37 -11.50 -1.67
N LEU A 560 -24.11 -11.39 -1.28
CA LEU A 560 -23.64 -11.89 0.02
C LEU A 560 -24.32 -11.10 1.15
N PRO A 561 -24.59 -11.71 2.31
CA PRO A 561 -25.26 -11.05 3.42
C PRO A 561 -24.41 -9.91 3.96
N THR A 562 -25.07 -8.87 4.48
CA THR A 562 -24.39 -7.83 5.24
C THR A 562 -24.22 -8.33 6.68
N ILE A 563 -22.99 -8.31 7.18
CA ILE A 563 -22.71 -8.51 8.60
C ILE A 563 -22.93 -7.15 9.27
N SER A 564 -23.55 -7.15 10.44
CA SER A 564 -23.63 -5.94 11.23
C SER A 564 -23.45 -6.22 12.71
N ALA A 565 -22.78 -5.32 13.42
CA ALA A 565 -22.54 -5.42 14.86
C ALA A 565 -22.63 -4.05 15.55
N SER A 566 -22.83 -4.04 16.86
CA SER A 566 -22.93 -2.83 17.68
C SER A 566 -21.61 -2.05 17.80
N VAL A 567 -21.65 -0.72 17.61
CA VAL A 567 -20.52 0.19 17.88
C VAL A 567 -20.16 0.20 19.37
N ALA A 568 -21.15 0.05 20.25
CA ALA A 568 -20.90 0.01 21.70
C ALA A 568 -20.07 -1.21 22.10
N ASP A 569 -20.30 -2.36 21.46
CA ASP A 569 -19.50 -3.55 21.71
C ASP A 569 -18.08 -3.43 21.11
N TYR A 570 -17.94 -2.79 19.94
CA TYR A 570 -16.62 -2.41 19.42
C TYR A 570 -15.86 -1.51 20.40
N ASP A 571 -16.50 -0.47 20.96
CA ASP A 571 -15.88 0.46 21.92
C ASP A 571 -15.40 -0.24 23.20
N LYS A 572 -16.17 -1.18 23.75
CA LYS A 572 -15.74 -1.98 24.90
C LYS A 572 -14.48 -2.79 24.59
N VAL A 573 -14.41 -3.41 23.42
CA VAL A 573 -13.24 -4.19 22.99
C VAL A 573 -12.07 -3.25 22.70
N ALA A 574 -12.29 -2.12 22.04
CA ALA A 574 -11.27 -1.13 21.73
C ALA A 574 -10.58 -0.62 23.00
N LYS A 575 -11.34 -0.24 24.03
CA LYS A 575 -10.79 0.19 25.34
C LYS A 575 -9.95 -0.89 25.99
N LEU A 576 -10.45 -2.13 26.01
CA LEU A 576 -9.75 -3.27 26.59
C LEU A 576 -8.43 -3.57 25.85
N VAL A 577 -8.50 -3.66 24.51
CA VAL A 577 -7.36 -4.00 23.67
C VAL A 577 -6.34 -2.88 23.66
N ALA A 578 -6.76 -1.61 23.56
CA ALA A 578 -5.88 -0.44 23.59
C ALA A 578 -5.06 -0.40 24.89
N ALA A 579 -5.69 -0.59 26.05
CA ALA A 579 -5.00 -0.62 27.34
C ALA A 579 -3.95 -1.75 27.39
N ALA A 580 -4.31 -2.95 26.92
CA ALA A 580 -3.39 -4.09 26.86
C ALA A 580 -2.24 -3.84 25.87
N PHE A 581 -2.54 -3.33 24.67
CA PHE A 581 -1.54 -2.99 23.64
C PHE A 581 -0.51 -2.00 24.15
N PHE A 582 -1.01 -0.93 24.77
CA PHE A 582 -0.18 0.19 25.15
C PHE A 582 0.76 -0.15 26.32
N SER A 583 0.28 -0.97 27.26
CA SER A 583 0.95 -1.18 28.56
C SER A 583 1.65 -2.53 28.70
N THR A 584 1.37 -3.52 27.84
CA THR A 584 1.98 -4.85 27.98
C THR A 584 3.44 -4.81 27.50
N LYS A 585 4.35 -5.23 28.37
CA LYS A 585 5.75 -5.48 28.00
C LYS A 585 5.84 -6.76 27.17
N THR A 586 6.51 -6.70 26.02
CA THR A 586 6.61 -7.85 25.11
C THR A 586 8.05 -8.22 24.79
N ALA A 587 8.30 -9.51 24.58
CA ALA A 587 9.64 -9.99 24.22
C ALA A 587 10.10 -9.47 22.85
N CYS A 588 9.19 -9.29 21.90
CA CYS A 588 9.51 -8.70 20.60
C CYS A 588 9.97 -7.23 20.66
N LEU A 589 9.74 -6.55 21.79
CA LEU A 589 10.20 -5.19 22.07
C LEU A 589 11.27 -5.16 23.17
N ASP A 590 12.01 -6.25 23.34
CA ASP A 590 13.06 -6.40 24.38
C ASP A 590 12.59 -6.10 25.81
N GLY A 591 11.34 -6.49 26.13
CA GLY A 591 10.75 -6.28 27.45
C GLY A 591 10.22 -4.86 27.69
N LEU A 592 10.18 -4.03 26.66
CA LEU A 592 9.48 -2.75 26.64
C LEU A 592 8.00 -2.92 26.27
N SER A 593 7.19 -1.96 26.69
CA SER A 593 5.83 -1.73 26.18
C SER A 593 5.84 -0.66 25.08
N LEU A 594 4.78 -0.59 24.26
CA LEU A 594 4.65 0.47 23.24
C LEU A 594 4.70 1.88 23.86
N LYS A 595 4.19 2.05 25.09
CA LYS A 595 4.29 3.29 25.86
C LYS A 595 5.73 3.72 26.16
N GLU A 596 6.61 2.75 26.41
CA GLU A 596 8.01 2.99 26.78
C GLU A 596 8.92 3.25 25.56
N LEU A 597 8.49 2.86 24.35
CA LEU A 597 9.30 2.95 23.14
C LEU A 597 9.37 4.38 22.56
N VAL A 598 8.21 4.97 22.26
CA VAL A 598 8.07 6.37 21.80
C VAL A 598 6.73 6.87 22.31
N CYS A 599 6.69 8.04 22.94
CA CYS A 599 5.45 8.66 23.40
C CYS A 599 5.58 10.17 23.60
N LEU A 600 4.89 10.96 22.77
CA LEU A 600 4.72 12.40 22.99
C LEU A 600 3.79 12.61 24.18
N THR A 601 4.38 12.84 25.35
CA THR A 601 3.63 13.08 26.59
C THR A 601 2.95 14.46 26.59
N PRO A 602 1.88 14.66 27.38
CA PRO A 602 1.24 15.97 27.52
C PRO A 602 2.22 17.09 27.92
N GLN A 603 3.24 16.75 28.72
CA GLN A 603 4.29 17.68 29.10
C GLN A 603 5.17 18.05 27.89
N MET A 604 5.56 17.08 27.06
CA MET A 604 6.31 17.35 25.82
C MET A 604 5.49 18.17 24.83
N GLN A 605 4.18 17.95 24.73
CA GLN A 605 3.30 18.78 23.91
C GLN A 605 3.33 20.24 24.39
N LYS A 606 3.12 20.47 25.69
CA LYS A 606 3.19 21.82 26.29
C LYS A 606 4.56 22.48 26.11
N ASP A 607 5.63 21.72 26.26
CA ASP A 607 6.98 22.26 26.23
C ASP A 607 7.56 22.41 24.82
N LYS A 608 7.06 21.67 23.83
CA LYS A 608 7.69 21.67 22.50
C LYS A 608 6.69 21.97 21.37
N VAL A 609 5.51 21.39 21.40
CA VAL A 609 4.54 21.55 20.31
C VAL A 609 3.79 22.87 20.43
N ASP A 610 3.28 23.22 21.62
CA ASP A 610 2.47 24.44 21.80
C ASP A 610 3.24 25.75 21.49
N PRO A 611 4.52 25.92 21.90
CA PRO A 611 5.28 27.11 21.53
C PRO A 611 5.49 27.25 20.02
N VAL A 612 5.71 26.12 19.32
CA VAL A 612 5.85 26.09 17.86
C VAL A 612 4.52 26.43 17.21
N LYS A 613 3.42 25.85 17.69
CA LYS A 613 2.05 26.11 17.22
C LYS A 613 1.72 27.60 17.29
N ASP A 614 2.00 28.25 18.42
CA ASP A 614 1.73 29.69 18.63
C ASP A 614 2.54 30.58 17.68
N LEU A 615 3.74 30.18 17.29
CA LEU A 615 4.55 30.86 16.28
C LEU A 615 4.02 30.64 14.86
N LEU A 616 3.61 29.41 14.53
CA LEU A 616 3.01 29.08 13.23
C LEU A 616 1.72 29.86 12.99
N LYS A 617 0.87 30.02 14.01
CA LYS A 617 -0.36 30.85 13.93
C LYS A 617 -0.07 32.31 13.53
N LYS A 618 1.10 32.82 13.94
CA LYS A 618 1.60 34.18 13.64
C LYS A 618 2.38 34.26 12.32
N GLY A 619 2.53 33.14 11.59
CA GLY A 619 3.31 33.08 10.37
C GLY A 619 4.83 33.19 10.60
N VAL A 620 5.32 32.94 11.81
CA VAL A 620 6.76 33.01 12.13
C VAL A 620 7.43 31.72 11.66
N SER A 621 8.41 31.84 10.77
CA SER A 621 9.10 30.71 10.15
C SER A 621 10.36 30.24 10.89
N LYS A 622 10.53 30.67 12.15
CA LYS A 622 11.71 30.41 12.98
C LYS A 622 11.35 29.61 14.21
N LEU A 623 12.19 28.63 14.55
CA LEU A 623 12.01 27.85 15.77
C LEU A 623 12.18 28.73 17.01
N PRO A 624 11.56 28.37 18.14
CA PRO A 624 11.78 29.05 19.41
C PRO A 624 13.27 29.08 19.80
N SER A 625 13.74 30.24 20.26
CA SER A 625 15.11 30.47 20.72
C SER A 625 15.26 30.27 22.24
N ASP A 626 14.64 29.21 22.77
CA ASP A 626 14.53 28.94 24.21
C ASP A 626 15.46 27.83 24.71
N GLY A 627 16.40 27.39 23.87
CA GLY A 627 17.38 26.35 24.20
C GLY A 627 16.83 24.92 24.17
N ARG A 628 15.56 24.72 23.81
CA ARG A 628 14.99 23.38 23.63
C ARG A 628 15.34 22.80 22.26
N HIS A 629 15.42 21.48 22.19
CA HIS A 629 15.61 20.76 20.93
C HIS A 629 14.26 20.40 20.30
N TYR A 630 14.11 20.80 19.05
CA TYR A 630 12.94 20.57 18.21
C TYR A 630 13.25 19.56 17.12
N PHE A 631 12.23 18.85 16.67
CA PHE A 631 12.34 17.81 15.65
C PHE A 631 11.24 17.99 14.59
N PHE A 632 11.38 17.32 13.44
CA PHE A 632 10.41 17.42 12.35
C PHE A 632 8.99 17.04 12.79
N HIS A 633 8.84 15.95 13.56
CA HIS A 633 7.52 15.53 14.08
C HIS A 633 6.89 16.59 14.97
N THR A 634 7.68 17.32 15.76
CA THR A 634 7.17 18.41 16.61
C THR A 634 6.58 19.55 15.78
N VAL A 635 7.25 19.93 14.69
CA VAL A 635 6.76 20.96 13.75
C VAL A 635 5.51 20.46 13.02
N GLY A 636 5.49 19.18 12.59
CA GLY A 636 4.33 18.58 11.95
C GLY A 636 3.09 18.57 12.86
N SER A 637 3.23 18.13 14.11
CA SER A 637 2.17 18.17 15.11
C SER A 637 1.64 19.59 15.34
N ALA A 638 2.56 20.54 15.52
CA ALA A 638 2.22 21.94 15.75
C ALA A 638 1.49 22.56 14.54
N SER A 639 1.85 22.16 13.32
CA SER A 639 1.23 22.65 12.08
C SER A 639 -0.24 22.26 12.00
N VAL A 640 -0.57 21.00 12.29
CA VAL A 640 -1.97 20.54 12.26
C VAL A 640 -2.79 21.27 13.32
N LEU A 641 -2.27 21.39 14.55
CA LEU A 641 -2.98 22.10 15.62
C LEU A 641 -3.16 23.59 15.31
N ALA A 642 -2.13 24.25 14.76
CA ALA A 642 -2.20 25.66 14.38
C ALA A 642 -3.24 25.93 13.29
N LEU A 643 -3.32 25.05 12.28
CA LEU A 643 -4.32 25.15 11.22
C LEU A 643 -5.74 25.13 11.80
N TYR A 644 -6.04 24.13 12.63
CA TYR A 644 -7.37 23.98 13.20
C TYR A 644 -7.73 25.16 14.13
N GLU A 645 -6.82 25.58 15.01
CA GLU A 645 -7.09 26.70 15.91
C GLU A 645 -7.32 28.02 15.13
N LEU A 646 -6.59 28.28 14.04
CA LEU A 646 -6.83 29.47 13.21
C LEU A 646 -8.21 29.44 12.56
N VAL A 647 -8.64 28.29 12.05
CA VAL A 647 -9.96 28.14 11.43
C VAL A 647 -11.08 28.30 12.48
N GLU A 648 -10.89 27.73 13.67
CA GLU A 648 -11.81 27.92 14.81
C GLU A 648 -11.87 29.39 15.27
N GLU A 649 -10.76 30.14 15.16
CA GLU A 649 -10.67 31.58 15.40
C GLU A 649 -11.29 32.43 14.26
N GLY A 650 -11.80 31.79 13.21
CA GLY A 650 -12.50 32.45 12.09
C GLY A 650 -11.60 32.92 10.95
N VAL A 651 -10.34 32.49 10.90
CA VAL A 651 -9.47 32.70 9.73
C VAL A 651 -9.92 31.79 8.59
N ASP A 652 -9.92 32.30 7.37
CA ASP A 652 -10.22 31.51 6.18
C ASP A 652 -9.31 30.28 6.08
N ALA A 653 -9.86 29.10 5.75
CA ALA A 653 -9.12 27.85 5.78
C ALA A 653 -7.94 27.82 4.80
N LYS A 654 -8.09 28.45 3.63
CA LYS A 654 -7.00 28.54 2.65
C LYS A 654 -5.92 29.48 3.15
N GLU A 655 -6.29 30.63 3.70
CA GLU A 655 -5.35 31.58 4.31
C GLU A 655 -4.58 30.94 5.48
N ALA A 656 -5.28 30.26 6.38
CA ALA A 656 -4.70 29.56 7.52
C ALA A 656 -3.70 28.49 7.07
N ARG A 657 -4.08 27.67 6.08
CA ARG A 657 -3.19 26.65 5.48
C ARG A 657 -1.94 27.28 4.90
N GLU A 658 -2.07 28.28 4.03
CA GLU A 658 -0.93 28.93 3.38
C GLU A 658 0.03 29.56 4.40
N ARG A 659 -0.52 30.23 5.42
CA ARG A 659 0.25 30.80 6.52
C ARG A 659 1.02 29.74 7.30
N VAL A 660 0.34 28.69 7.74
CA VAL A 660 0.95 27.63 8.56
C VAL A 660 1.98 26.84 7.78
N VAL A 661 1.66 26.42 6.55
CA VAL A 661 2.60 25.65 5.71
C VAL A 661 3.85 26.45 5.43
N ALA A 662 3.73 27.71 5.00
CA ALA A 662 4.90 28.54 4.68
C ALA A 662 5.81 28.73 5.91
N ALA A 663 5.22 28.98 7.08
CA ALA A 663 5.96 29.11 8.33
C ALA A 663 6.63 27.79 8.75
N ALA A 664 5.89 26.68 8.71
CA ALA A 664 6.36 25.36 9.10
C ALA A 664 7.48 24.84 8.20
N MET A 665 7.37 25.05 6.89
CA MET A 665 8.44 24.72 5.95
C MET A 665 9.74 25.45 6.30
N GLY A 666 9.67 26.76 6.64
CA GLY A 666 10.85 27.49 7.09
C GLY A 666 11.49 26.92 8.37
N MET A 667 10.67 26.48 9.34
CA MET A 667 11.17 25.83 10.55
C MET A 667 11.78 24.45 10.27
N MET A 668 11.16 23.65 9.40
CA MET A 668 11.70 22.35 9.01
C MET A 668 13.02 22.51 8.22
N THR A 669 13.12 23.51 7.34
CA THR A 669 14.37 23.86 6.65
C THR A 669 15.46 24.26 7.64
N GLU A 670 15.14 24.89 8.77
CA GLU A 670 16.12 25.21 9.82
C GLU A 670 16.68 23.98 10.55
N LEU A 671 15.89 22.91 10.68
CA LEU A 671 16.33 21.64 11.28
C LEU A 671 17.26 20.84 10.36
N LEU A 672 17.09 20.99 9.05
CA LEU A 672 17.73 20.15 8.04
C LEU A 672 19.27 20.16 8.08
N PRO A 673 19.98 21.32 8.18
CA PRO A 673 21.44 21.34 8.20
C PRO A 673 22.04 20.54 9.35
N GLN A 674 21.45 20.64 10.55
CA GLN A 674 21.93 19.90 11.73
C GLN A 674 21.72 18.40 11.55
N TRP A 675 20.54 17.98 11.07
CA TRP A 675 20.26 16.58 10.76
C TRP A 675 21.29 16.00 9.79
N LEU A 676 21.52 16.67 8.66
CA LEU A 676 22.48 16.22 7.64
C LEU A 676 23.92 16.19 8.19
N ALA A 677 24.28 17.15 9.04
CA ALA A 677 25.59 17.20 9.68
C ALA A 677 25.79 16.01 10.65
N ASP A 678 24.80 15.70 11.47
CA ASP A 678 24.87 14.61 12.44
C ASP A 678 24.91 13.24 11.76
N VAL A 679 24.05 13.02 10.77
CA VAL A 679 24.02 11.80 9.98
C VAL A 679 25.36 11.54 9.29
N LYS A 680 25.98 12.60 8.75
CA LYS A 680 27.31 12.53 8.14
C LYS A 680 28.40 12.28 9.18
N ARG A 681 28.39 13.01 10.30
CA ARG A 681 29.37 12.89 11.39
C ARG A 681 29.38 11.49 11.99
N LEU A 682 28.21 10.88 12.14
CA LEU A 682 28.04 9.55 12.69
C LEU A 682 28.17 8.43 11.64
N ASP A 683 28.57 8.73 10.40
CA ASP A 683 28.75 7.74 9.33
C ASP A 683 27.52 6.80 9.19
N ILE A 684 26.31 7.34 9.39
CA ILE A 684 25.07 6.53 9.52
C ILE A 684 24.83 5.69 8.26
N TYR A 685 25.05 6.28 7.08
CA TYR A 685 24.87 5.61 5.79
C TYR A 685 26.05 4.72 5.37
N LYS A 686 27.18 4.76 6.06
CA LYS A 686 28.37 3.99 5.66
C LYS A 686 28.16 2.50 5.94
N LEU A 687 28.12 1.71 4.87
CA LEU A 687 28.09 0.25 4.92
C LEU A 687 29.43 -0.30 5.44
N THR A 688 29.38 -1.20 6.43
CA THR A 688 30.54 -2.03 6.80
C THR A 688 30.80 -3.10 5.74
N GLU A 689 32.02 -3.65 5.66
CA GLU A 689 32.33 -4.74 4.72
C GLU A 689 31.44 -5.98 4.90
N ALA A 690 31.06 -6.29 6.14
CA ALA A 690 30.09 -7.35 6.44
C ALA A 690 28.67 -7.05 5.92
N GLN A 691 28.30 -5.76 5.84
CA GLN A 691 27.01 -5.30 5.29
C GLN A 691 27.01 -5.14 3.77
N LYS A 692 28.19 -4.92 3.15
CA LYS A 692 28.33 -4.96 1.68
C LYS A 692 28.17 -6.38 1.14
N HIS A 693 28.59 -7.37 1.92
CA HIS A 693 28.51 -8.79 1.60
C HIS A 693 27.79 -9.55 2.72
N PRO A 694 26.47 -9.33 2.91
CA PRO A 694 25.73 -10.10 3.89
C PRO A 694 25.89 -11.57 3.52
N LYS A 695 26.47 -12.36 4.42
CA LYS A 695 26.49 -13.81 4.25
C LYS A 695 25.04 -14.23 4.10
N SER A 696 24.69 -14.85 2.97
CA SER A 696 23.36 -15.42 2.75
C SER A 696 23.04 -16.33 3.94
N GLY A 697 22.22 -15.84 4.86
CA GLY A 697 21.70 -16.63 5.96
C GLY A 697 20.84 -17.72 5.36
N LYS A 698 21.05 -18.96 5.81
CA LYS A 698 20.25 -20.13 5.41
C LYS A 698 18.81 -20.02 5.89
#